data_AF-A0AAD1THL4-F1
#
_entry.id   AF-A0AAD1THL4-F1
#
_cell.length_a   1.000
_cell.length_b   1.000
_cell.length_c   1.000
_cell.angle_alpha   90.00
_cell.angle_beta   90.00
_cell.angle_gamma   90.00
#
_symmetry.space_group_name_H-M   'P 1'
#
loop_
_entity.id
_entity.type
_entity.pdbx_description
1 polymer ?
#
loop_
_entity_poly.entity_id
_entity_poly.type
_entity_poly.pdbx_seq_one_letter_code
_entity_poly.pdbx_strand_id
1 'polypeptide(L)'
;MHACSLMVSPGQVVMIITYREPQNPEYKRFLVDLKHYAALHFNHTTEDTLMNTIAAAFHDGVMLYAHAVNETRAKGYSMKNASAVTGHMWNRTFYGVSGFMKMDANGDRENDYSLWDMSERSGEFQIVLNYNGTLRTIAPKREIHWPGNKIPRDVPPCGFDNNNPECMKASFSILEITSIVMCIILLVITISSIFIYRKLRLEKELAAELWKIRWEDIQTSNMEKNLRRAGSKLTLSLRGSNYGSLLTTEGQFQIYAKTAYYKGNIVAIKYINRKRIELTREVLFELKHMRDVQNEHLTHFVGCCIDPPNICILIEYCPRGSLQDILENESITLDWMFRYSLTNDIVKGMLFLHNSVIISHGNLKSSNCVVDGRFVLKITDYGLASFRCALDSEDTHAYYAKKLWTSPELLRMENPPPQGTQKGDVYSFGIILQEIALRNGVFYIDGSDYSPKEIIERVRSREKPNFRPSTNMYCHIQELGLLMQRCWAEDPLERPDFHQIKVLLRKFNRESSSNILDNLLTRMEQYANNLEELVEERTQAYLEEKRKAEALLYQILPHSVAEQLKRGETVQAEAFDSVTIYFSDIVGFTALSAESTPMQVVTLLNDLYTCFDAIIDNFDVYKVETIGDAYMVVSGLPVRNGKLHAREIARMSLALLDAVKTFKIRHRPDQQLRLRIGLHTGPVCAGVVGLKMPRYCLFGDTVNTASRMESNGEALKIHVSTATRNVLEELNCFELELRGDVEMKGKGKVRTYWLLGERSSSTRG
;
A
#
# COMPACT_ATOMS: atom_id res chain seq x y z
N MET A 1 -5.07 47.78 42.56
CA MET A 1 -4.14 47.03 43.43
C MET A 1 -2.85 46.80 42.63
N HIS A 2 -1.86 47.68 42.73
CA HIS A 2 -0.53 47.41 42.18
C HIS A 2 0.31 46.70 43.24
N ALA A 3 -0.04 45.44 43.51
CA ALA A 3 0.89 44.52 44.15
C ALA A 3 1.75 43.95 43.02
N CYS A 4 2.97 44.48 42.85
CA CYS A 4 3.93 43.86 41.95
C CYS A 4 4.46 42.61 42.66
N SER A 5 4.01 41.44 42.23
CA SER A 5 4.50 40.16 42.72
C SER A 5 5.66 39.74 41.81
N LEU A 6 6.88 39.80 42.33
CA LEU A 6 8.07 39.36 41.61
C LEU A 6 8.23 37.85 41.79
N MET A 7 7.74 37.07 40.82
CA MET A 7 7.99 35.62 40.78
C MET A 7 9.37 35.35 40.17
N VAL A 8 10.32 34.99 41.02
CA VAL A 8 11.62 34.48 40.59
C VAL A 8 11.49 32.95 40.51
N SER A 9 11.02 32.46 39.36
CA SER A 9 10.68 31.05 39.06
C SER A 9 9.37 30.51 39.69
N PRO A 10 8.69 29.53 39.05
CA PRO A 10 7.44 29.00 39.57
C PRO A 10 7.67 28.18 40.84
N GLY A 11 7.28 28.73 42.01
CA GLY A 11 7.04 27.95 43.22
C GLY A 11 8.09 27.97 44.33
N GLN A 12 9.09 28.87 44.34
CA GLN A 12 10.11 28.88 45.42
C GLN A 12 10.14 30.14 46.32
N VAL A 13 9.95 31.36 45.81
CA VAL A 13 9.95 32.60 46.65
C VAL A 13 8.95 33.61 46.08
N VAL A 14 8.20 34.30 46.96
CA VAL A 14 7.23 35.35 46.59
C VAL A 14 7.51 36.62 47.39
N MET A 15 7.83 37.71 46.69
CA MET A 15 8.01 39.03 47.27
C MET A 15 6.91 39.99 46.80
N ILE A 16 6.38 40.79 47.71
CA ILE A 16 5.28 41.73 47.45
C ILE A 16 5.73 43.14 47.81
N ILE A 17 5.64 44.08 46.87
CA ILE A 17 5.85 45.50 47.13
C ILE A 17 4.50 46.18 47.33
N THR A 18 4.33 46.87 48.47
CA THR A 18 3.14 47.67 48.77
C THR A 18 3.51 49.10 49.13
N TYR A 19 2.54 50.02 49.07
CA TYR A 19 2.68 51.34 49.68
C TYR A 19 2.92 51.21 51.17
N ARG A 20 3.74 52.10 51.72
CA ARG A 20 3.95 52.20 53.17
C ARG A 20 2.77 52.95 53.79
N GLU A 21 2.15 52.32 54.78
CA GLU A 21 1.04 52.95 55.49
C GLU A 21 1.54 54.14 56.35
N PRO A 22 0.93 55.33 56.23
CA PRO A 22 1.29 56.49 57.04
C PRO A 22 1.05 56.23 58.53
N GLN A 23 2.02 56.58 59.38
CA GLN A 23 1.92 56.38 60.83
C GLN A 23 1.61 57.68 61.59
N ASN A 24 1.38 58.78 60.88
CA ASN A 24 1.10 60.08 61.47
C ASN A 24 -0.31 60.11 62.10
N PRO A 25 -0.51 60.92 63.16
CA PRO A 25 -1.78 60.95 63.89
C PRO A 25 -2.94 61.47 63.04
N GLU A 26 -2.70 62.35 62.06
CA GLU A 26 -3.73 62.88 61.17
C GLU A 26 -4.32 61.79 60.28
N TYR A 27 -3.50 60.85 59.80
CA TYR A 27 -3.96 59.71 59.01
C TYR A 27 -4.87 58.79 59.83
N LYS A 28 -4.49 58.48 61.07
CA LYS A 28 -5.32 57.66 61.96
C LYS A 28 -6.67 58.29 62.23
N ARG A 29 -6.73 59.60 62.44
CA ARG A 29 -7.98 60.34 62.62
C ARG A 29 -8.84 60.30 61.36
N PHE A 30 -8.25 60.53 60.19
CA PHE A 30 -8.96 60.43 58.92
C PHE A 30 -9.55 59.05 58.67
N LEU A 31 -8.87 57.96 59.04
CA LEU A 31 -9.43 56.61 58.88
C LEU A 31 -10.66 56.36 59.75
N VAL A 32 -10.67 56.89 60.98
CA VAL A 32 -11.86 56.82 61.85
C VAL A 32 -13.03 57.56 61.21
N ASP A 33 -12.78 58.78 60.72
CA ASP A 33 -13.81 59.60 60.06
C ASP A 33 -14.29 58.90 58.77
N LEU A 34 -13.38 58.39 57.94
CA LEU A 34 -13.68 57.69 56.69
C LEU A 34 -14.60 56.48 56.94
N LYS A 35 -14.27 55.64 57.92
CA LYS A 35 -15.11 54.48 58.28
C LYS A 35 -16.48 54.90 58.81
N HIS A 36 -16.53 55.97 59.62
CA HIS A 36 -17.78 56.51 60.13
C HIS A 36 -18.67 57.04 58.98
N TYR A 37 -18.11 57.82 58.06
CA TYR A 37 -18.83 58.33 56.88
C TYR A 37 -19.28 57.20 55.94
N ALA A 38 -18.44 56.18 55.72
CA ALA A 38 -18.79 55.02 54.89
C ALA A 38 -19.97 54.24 55.47
N ALA A 39 -19.97 54.02 56.79
CA ALA A 39 -21.08 53.35 57.47
C ALA A 39 -22.37 54.20 57.44
N LEU A 40 -22.26 55.51 57.69
CA LEU A 40 -23.43 56.37 57.87
C LEU A 40 -24.14 56.74 56.56
N HIS A 41 -23.40 56.96 55.47
CA HIS A 41 -23.98 57.37 54.19
C HIS A 41 -24.13 56.24 53.17
N PHE A 42 -23.35 55.17 53.29
CA PHE A 42 -23.32 54.08 52.30
C PHE A 42 -23.60 52.70 52.90
N ASN A 43 -23.88 52.61 54.21
CA ASN A 43 -24.14 51.37 54.95
C ASN A 43 -23.05 50.30 54.71
N HIS A 44 -21.80 50.74 54.58
CA HIS A 44 -20.66 49.87 54.27
C HIS A 44 -19.63 49.89 55.41
N THR A 45 -19.31 48.72 55.95
CA THR A 45 -18.24 48.55 56.95
C THR A 45 -16.93 48.25 56.26
N THR A 46 -15.98 49.20 56.33
CA THR A 46 -14.66 49.08 55.69
C THR A 46 -13.67 48.34 56.59
N GLU A 47 -13.08 47.25 56.11
CA GLU A 47 -11.97 46.56 56.78
C GLU A 47 -10.65 47.34 56.66
N ASP A 48 -9.74 47.13 57.62
CA ASP A 48 -8.40 47.71 57.58
C ASP A 48 -7.55 47.03 56.52
N THR A 49 -7.65 47.55 55.29
CA THR A 49 -6.95 47.06 54.12
C THR A 49 -6.16 48.20 53.46
N LEU A 50 -5.26 47.85 52.54
CA LEU A 50 -4.47 48.81 51.75
C LEU A 50 -5.34 49.83 50.98
N MET A 51 -6.64 49.56 50.82
CA MET A 51 -7.62 50.46 50.20
C MET A 51 -7.75 51.79 50.97
N ASN A 52 -7.52 51.76 52.27
CA ASN A 52 -7.53 52.93 53.15
C ASN A 52 -6.44 53.95 52.78
N THR A 53 -5.27 53.48 52.33
CA THR A 53 -4.18 54.34 51.88
C THR A 53 -4.52 55.03 50.56
N ILE A 54 -5.25 54.32 49.68
CA ILE A 54 -5.71 54.88 48.39
C ILE A 54 -6.73 56.00 48.64
N ALA A 55 -7.69 55.80 49.55
CA ALA A 55 -8.66 56.83 49.91
C ALA A 55 -8.01 58.12 50.42
N ALA A 56 -6.99 57.99 51.28
CA ALA A 56 -6.23 59.15 51.73
C ALA A 56 -5.41 59.81 50.61
N ALA A 57 -4.83 59.02 49.69
CA ALA A 57 -4.13 59.57 48.53
C ALA A 57 -5.06 60.36 47.60
N PHE A 58 -6.31 59.90 47.41
CA PHE A 58 -7.32 60.66 46.67
C PHE A 58 -7.73 61.94 47.38
N HIS A 59 -7.97 61.88 48.69
CA HIS A 59 -8.25 63.06 49.49
C HIS A 59 -7.14 64.12 49.30
N ASP A 60 -5.88 63.69 49.42
CA ASP A 60 -4.73 64.56 49.27
C ASP A 60 -4.58 65.11 47.84
N GLY A 61 -4.89 64.30 46.82
CA GLY A 61 -4.93 64.75 45.44
C GLY A 61 -5.98 65.82 45.17
N VAL A 62 -7.18 65.68 45.75
CA VAL A 62 -8.25 66.68 45.65
C VAL A 62 -7.87 67.97 46.38
N MET A 63 -7.25 67.87 47.55
CA MET A 63 -6.77 69.05 48.28
C MET A 63 -5.65 69.78 47.53
N LEU A 64 -4.69 69.04 46.96
CA LEU A 64 -3.64 69.60 46.11
C LEU A 64 -4.23 70.31 44.89
N TYR A 65 -5.21 69.69 44.23
CA TYR A 65 -5.93 70.29 43.11
C TYR A 65 -6.67 71.57 43.52
N ALA A 66 -7.37 71.56 44.66
CA ALA A 66 -8.07 72.73 45.18
C ALA A 66 -7.12 73.90 45.46
N HIS A 67 -5.94 73.62 46.04
CA HIS A 67 -4.89 74.61 46.22
C HIS A 67 -4.38 75.18 44.89
N ALA A 68 -4.10 74.30 43.92
CA ALA A 68 -3.63 74.72 42.60
C ALA A 68 -4.67 75.57 41.86
N VAL A 69 -5.97 75.22 41.90
CA VAL A 69 -7.06 76.02 41.32
C VAL A 69 -7.15 77.40 41.98
N ASN A 70 -7.00 77.47 43.30
CA ASN A 70 -7.05 78.75 44.02
C ASN A 70 -5.86 79.65 43.64
N GLU A 71 -4.66 79.08 43.50
CA GLU A 71 -3.45 79.80 43.04
C GLU A 71 -3.59 80.27 41.58
N THR A 72 -4.14 79.44 40.69
CA THR A 72 -4.44 79.79 39.30
C THR A 72 -5.41 80.97 39.23
N ARG A 73 -6.45 80.97 40.08
CA ARG A 73 -7.43 82.05 40.19
C ARG A 73 -6.80 83.34 40.71
N ALA A 74 -5.96 83.25 41.76
CA ALA A 74 -5.26 84.40 42.33
C ALA A 74 -4.33 85.10 41.32
N LYS A 75 -3.79 84.35 40.35
CA LYS A 75 -2.96 84.89 39.24
C LYS A 75 -3.77 85.39 38.03
N GLY A 76 -5.10 85.41 38.11
CA GLY A 76 -5.99 85.95 37.08
C GLY A 76 -6.30 85.00 35.91
N TYR A 77 -5.88 83.73 35.99
CA TYR A 77 -6.18 82.72 34.97
C TYR A 77 -7.58 82.10 35.20
N SER A 78 -8.22 81.68 34.11
CA SER A 78 -9.50 80.98 34.15
C SER A 78 -9.34 79.56 34.70
N MET A 79 -10.27 79.13 35.57
CA MET A 79 -10.30 77.77 36.13
C MET A 79 -10.45 76.67 35.07
N LYS A 80 -10.89 77.02 33.86
CA LYS A 80 -11.01 76.09 32.72
C LYS A 80 -9.66 75.77 32.05
N ASN A 81 -8.60 76.51 32.37
CA ASN A 81 -7.27 76.25 31.82
C ASN A 81 -6.57 75.14 32.61
N ALA A 82 -6.83 73.89 32.21
CA ALA A 82 -6.30 72.70 32.87
C ALA A 82 -4.77 72.69 32.96
N SER A 83 -4.06 73.11 31.90
CA SER A 83 -2.60 73.11 31.86
C SER A 83 -1.96 74.06 32.87
N ALA A 84 -2.62 75.20 33.15
CA ALA A 84 -2.16 76.14 34.17
C ALA A 84 -2.37 75.57 35.58
N VAL A 85 -3.50 74.89 35.81
CA VAL A 85 -3.80 74.24 37.09
C VAL A 85 -2.85 73.08 37.36
N THR A 86 -2.64 72.18 36.39
CA THR A 86 -1.71 71.05 36.56
C THR A 86 -0.26 71.52 36.70
N GLY A 87 0.16 72.55 35.97
CA GLY A 87 1.49 73.15 36.13
C GLY A 87 1.76 73.68 37.55
N HIS A 88 0.74 74.13 38.27
CA HIS A 88 0.86 74.54 39.68
C HIS A 88 0.83 73.37 40.69
N MET A 89 0.53 72.15 40.24
CA MET A 89 0.61 70.94 41.06
C MET A 89 2.00 70.29 41.03
N TRP A 90 2.80 70.56 40.00
CA TRP A 90 4.11 69.93 39.79
C TRP A 90 5.22 70.59 40.63
N ASN A 91 6.29 69.83 40.88
CA ASN A 91 7.52 70.27 41.55
C ASN A 91 7.30 71.02 42.87
N ARG A 92 6.39 70.52 43.72
CA ARG A 92 6.06 71.14 45.01
C ARG A 92 5.92 70.11 46.11
N THR A 93 6.08 70.58 47.33
CA THR A 93 5.80 69.80 48.54
C THR A 93 4.41 70.16 49.08
N PHE A 94 3.67 69.17 49.55
CA PHE A 94 2.33 69.32 50.09
C PHE A 94 2.21 68.46 51.36
N TYR A 95 1.65 69.02 52.42
CA TYR A 95 1.32 68.27 53.63
C TYR A 95 -0.17 67.94 53.59
N GLY A 96 -0.47 66.66 53.44
CA GLY A 96 -1.84 66.15 53.48
C GLY A 96 -2.01 65.14 54.59
N VAL A 97 -3.15 64.46 54.53
CA VAL A 97 -3.54 63.48 55.55
C VAL A 97 -2.60 62.29 55.56
N SER A 98 -2.10 61.86 54.39
CA SER A 98 -1.10 60.79 54.27
C SER A 98 0.32 61.19 54.68
N GLY A 99 0.51 62.42 55.17
CA GLY A 99 1.77 62.96 55.66
C GLY A 99 2.45 63.90 54.67
N PHE A 100 3.78 63.97 54.77
CA PHE A 100 4.60 64.77 53.85
C PHE A 100 4.58 64.16 52.45
N MET A 101 4.23 64.97 51.45
CA MET A 101 4.24 64.58 50.05
C MET A 101 5.10 65.53 49.24
N LYS A 102 5.77 64.97 48.24
CA LYS A 102 6.53 65.73 47.25
C LYS A 102 6.13 65.27 45.86
N MET A 103 5.72 66.24 45.05
CA MET A 103 5.46 66.07 43.63
C MET A 103 6.73 66.44 42.88
N ASP A 104 7.18 65.59 41.96
CA ASP A 104 8.35 65.85 41.15
C ASP A 104 8.05 66.79 39.96
N ALA A 105 9.06 67.05 39.13
CA ALA A 105 8.93 67.93 37.97
C ALA A 105 7.97 67.40 36.88
N ASN A 106 7.68 66.10 36.88
CA ASN A 106 6.78 65.45 35.93
C ASN A 106 5.35 65.35 36.48
N GLY A 107 5.13 65.75 37.73
CA GLY A 107 3.84 65.66 38.40
C GLY A 107 3.57 64.32 39.07
N ASP A 108 4.60 63.50 39.27
CA ASP A 108 4.49 62.22 39.97
C ASP A 108 4.76 62.40 41.47
N ARG A 109 4.03 61.64 42.30
CA ARG A 109 4.19 61.65 43.75
C ARG A 109 5.33 60.73 44.17
N GLU A 110 6.33 61.27 44.86
CA GLU A 110 7.40 60.48 45.50
C GLU A 110 6.81 59.71 46.71
N ASN A 111 6.50 58.43 46.53
CA ASN A 111 5.88 57.57 47.53
C ASN A 111 6.86 56.66 48.27
N ASP A 112 6.56 56.37 49.53
CA ASP A 112 7.25 55.38 50.33
C ASP A 112 6.67 53.98 50.09
N TYR A 113 7.55 52.98 50.03
CA TYR A 113 7.18 51.59 49.77
C TYR A 113 7.69 50.66 50.88
N SER A 114 7.00 49.54 51.07
CA SER A 114 7.39 48.44 51.95
C SER A 114 7.47 47.15 51.14
N LEU A 115 8.59 46.43 51.30
CA LEU A 115 8.81 45.13 50.68
C LEU A 115 8.48 44.04 51.71
N TRP A 116 7.59 43.15 51.30
CA TRP A 116 7.17 41.97 52.06
C TRP A 116 7.83 40.73 51.46
N ASP A 117 8.36 39.88 52.34
CA ASP A 117 8.93 38.58 51.99
C ASP A 117 8.22 37.49 52.80
N MET A 118 8.04 36.32 52.21
CA MET A 118 7.37 35.20 52.85
C MET A 118 8.38 34.37 53.64
N SER A 119 8.15 34.20 54.95
CA SER A 119 9.05 33.38 55.77
C SER A 119 8.89 31.89 55.43
N GLU A 120 9.99 31.21 55.08
CA GLU A 120 9.98 29.78 54.75
C GLU A 120 9.44 28.88 55.88
N ARG A 121 9.58 29.30 57.15
CA ARG A 121 9.20 28.48 58.30
C ARG A 121 7.73 28.61 58.69
N SER A 122 7.13 29.78 58.53
CA SER A 122 5.74 30.04 58.94
C SER A 122 4.79 30.22 57.75
N GLY A 123 5.30 30.46 56.54
CA GLY A 123 4.48 30.80 55.38
C GLY A 123 3.82 32.19 55.46
N GLU A 124 4.16 32.99 56.48
CA GLU A 124 3.59 34.33 56.67
C GLU A 124 4.47 35.41 56.03
N PHE A 125 3.83 36.42 55.45
CA PHE A 125 4.49 37.59 54.88
C PHE A 125 4.93 38.57 55.97
N GLN A 126 6.17 39.04 55.88
CA GLN A 126 6.77 39.97 56.82
C GLN A 126 7.49 41.09 56.08
N ILE A 127 7.45 42.31 56.64
CA ILE A 127 8.15 43.46 56.06
C ILE A 127 9.66 43.31 56.32
N VAL A 128 10.43 43.17 55.24
CA VAL A 128 11.89 43.03 55.30
C VAL A 128 12.61 44.35 55.03
N LEU A 129 12.01 45.25 54.26
CA LEU A 129 12.67 46.48 53.80
C LEU A 129 11.66 47.60 53.59
N ASN A 130 12.02 48.82 54.02
CA ASN A 130 11.27 50.04 53.73
C ASN A 130 12.08 50.95 52.83
N TYR A 131 11.45 51.49 51.80
CA TYR A 131 12.03 52.50 50.92
C TYR A 131 11.38 53.85 51.17
N ASN A 132 12.19 54.87 51.40
CA ASN A 132 11.74 56.25 51.50
C ASN A 132 11.85 56.91 50.12
N GLY A 133 10.71 57.27 49.53
CA GLY A 133 10.64 57.83 48.18
C GLY A 133 11.25 59.23 48.06
N THR A 134 11.10 60.04 49.10
CA THR A 134 11.62 61.43 49.11
C THR A 134 13.14 61.47 49.26
N LEU A 135 13.69 60.69 50.19
CA LEU A 135 15.14 60.64 50.45
C LEU A 135 15.86 59.67 49.51
N ARG A 136 15.12 58.82 48.78
CA ARG A 136 15.62 57.74 47.93
C ARG A 136 16.56 56.78 48.67
N THR A 137 16.31 56.60 49.97
CA THR A 137 17.09 55.73 50.85
C THR A 137 16.31 54.48 51.22
N ILE A 138 17.04 53.37 51.32
CA ILE A 138 16.54 52.08 51.77
C ILE A 138 16.87 51.92 53.25
N ALA A 139 15.86 51.54 54.05
CA ALA A 139 16.01 51.18 55.45
C ALA A 139 15.69 49.68 55.63
N PRO A 140 16.71 48.79 55.65
CA PRO A 140 16.51 47.37 55.86
C PRO A 140 16.05 47.10 57.30
N LYS A 141 15.05 46.23 57.47
CA LYS A 141 14.57 45.78 58.78
C LYS A 141 14.98 44.35 59.08
N ARG A 142 15.03 43.48 58.07
CA ARG A 142 15.41 42.06 58.15
C ARG A 142 16.16 41.65 56.88
N GLU A 143 16.84 40.52 56.93
CA GLU A 143 17.48 39.93 55.75
C GLU A 143 16.42 39.41 54.77
N ILE A 144 16.66 39.63 53.47
CA ILE A 144 15.80 39.20 52.37
C ILE A 144 16.21 37.79 51.95
N HIS A 145 15.26 36.88 51.81
CA HIS A 145 15.54 35.54 51.35
C HIS A 145 15.61 35.49 49.81
N TRP A 146 16.74 35.05 49.27
CA TRP A 146 16.95 34.91 47.82
C TRP A 146 17.07 33.44 47.41
N PRO A 147 16.37 32.99 46.35
CA PRO A 147 16.50 31.62 45.87
C PRO A 147 17.96 31.36 45.42
N GLY A 148 18.61 30.40 46.08
CA GLY A 148 20.03 30.08 45.88
C GLY A 148 21.04 30.91 46.70
N ASN A 149 20.57 31.64 47.73
CA ASN A 149 21.40 32.46 48.65
C ASN A 149 22.29 33.49 47.96
N LYS A 150 21.92 33.94 46.75
CA LYS A 150 22.63 34.99 46.01
C LYS A 150 21.63 36.01 45.50
N ILE A 151 21.97 37.28 45.64
CA ILE A 151 21.19 38.39 45.10
C ILE A 151 21.14 38.21 43.57
N PRO A 152 19.94 38.08 42.97
CA PRO A 152 19.78 38.01 41.53
C PRO A 152 20.32 39.29 40.87
N ARG A 153 20.83 39.18 39.65
CA ARG A 153 21.23 40.36 38.90
C ARG A 153 20.01 41.18 38.51
N ASP A 154 20.13 42.51 38.60
CA ASP A 154 19.08 43.46 38.21
C ASP A 154 18.59 43.27 36.77
N VAL A 155 19.44 42.71 35.90
CA VAL A 155 19.10 42.28 34.55
C VAL A 155 19.70 40.88 34.31
N PRO A 156 18.91 39.89 33.86
CA PRO A 156 19.46 38.59 33.49
C PRO A 156 20.43 38.72 32.30
N PRO A 157 21.40 37.79 32.12
CA PRO A 157 22.47 37.92 31.13
C PRO A 157 22.01 38.24 29.69
N CYS A 158 20.86 37.70 29.28
CA CYS A 158 20.30 37.93 27.95
C CYS A 158 19.23 39.05 27.88
N GLY A 159 19.01 39.80 28.96
CA GLY A 159 17.92 40.77 29.08
C GLY A 159 16.56 40.11 29.38
N PHE A 160 15.58 40.91 29.82
CA PHE A 160 14.24 40.41 30.18
C PHE A 160 13.42 39.95 28.95
N ASP A 161 13.63 40.59 27.80
CA ASP A 161 12.97 40.28 26.53
C ASP A 161 13.88 39.51 25.55
N ASN A 162 15.03 39.00 26.02
CA ASN A 162 16.02 38.29 25.21
C ASN A 162 16.70 39.12 24.10
N ASN A 163 16.73 40.45 24.26
CA ASN A 163 17.16 41.41 23.23
C ASN A 163 18.64 41.84 23.31
N ASN A 164 19.44 41.24 24.21
CA ASN A 164 20.85 41.60 24.35
C ASN A 164 21.70 41.01 23.18
N PRO A 165 22.40 41.82 22.37
CA PRO A 165 23.12 41.37 21.19
C PRO A 165 24.25 40.35 21.45
N GLU A 166 24.76 40.23 22.68
CA GLU A 166 25.72 39.16 23.03
C GLU A 166 25.06 37.77 23.15
N CYS A 167 23.78 37.68 23.51
CA CYS A 167 23.02 36.42 23.44
C CYS A 167 22.44 36.15 22.04
N MET A 168 22.29 37.18 21.19
CA MET A 168 21.96 37.00 19.77
C MET A 168 23.18 36.63 18.91
N LYS A 169 24.42 36.72 19.42
CA LYS A 169 25.62 36.15 18.79
C LYS A 169 25.69 34.62 18.95
N ALA A 170 24.62 33.96 18.52
CA ALA A 170 24.67 32.65 17.88
C ALA A 170 23.93 32.71 16.53
N SER A 171 23.76 33.90 15.94
CA SER A 171 23.43 34.05 14.53
C SER A 171 24.69 33.80 13.70
N PHE A 172 24.86 32.55 13.28
CA PHE A 172 25.88 32.10 12.34
C PHE A 172 26.00 33.07 11.15
N SER A 173 27.24 33.36 10.72
CA SER A 173 27.51 34.15 9.51
C SER A 173 26.81 33.52 8.30
N ILE A 174 26.40 34.30 7.29
CA ILE A 174 25.77 33.77 6.07
C ILE A 174 26.63 32.64 5.46
N LEU A 175 27.97 32.73 5.57
CA LEU A 175 28.89 31.67 5.15
C LEU A 175 28.72 30.37 5.97
N GLU A 176 28.54 30.48 7.29
CA GLU A 176 28.29 29.34 8.18
C GLU A 176 26.90 28.75 7.99
N ILE A 177 25.87 29.57 7.76
CA ILE A 177 24.52 29.10 7.41
C ILE A 177 24.55 28.38 6.06
N THR A 178 25.24 28.92 5.05
CA THR A 178 25.40 28.22 3.76
C THR A 178 26.22 26.94 3.90
N SER A 179 27.22 26.90 4.78
CA SER A 179 28.01 25.69 5.06
C SER A 179 27.20 24.63 5.78
N ILE A 180 26.36 25.01 6.75
CA ILE A 180 25.45 24.10 7.45
C ILE A 180 24.37 23.59 6.50
N VAL A 181 23.78 24.45 5.67
CA VAL A 181 22.79 24.05 4.65
C VAL A 181 23.44 23.12 3.62
N MET A 182 24.66 23.40 3.15
CA MET A 182 25.40 22.50 2.25
C MET A 182 25.77 21.18 2.92
N CYS A 183 26.13 21.19 4.20
CA CYS A 183 26.39 19.97 4.98
C CYS A 183 25.11 19.16 5.18
N ILE A 184 23.96 19.79 5.46
CA ILE A 184 22.67 19.12 5.58
C ILE A 184 22.24 18.56 4.22
N ILE A 185 22.43 19.30 3.12
CA ILE A 185 22.17 18.80 1.76
C ILE A 185 23.09 17.62 1.45
N LEU A 186 24.38 17.67 1.79
CA LEU A 186 25.31 16.54 1.65
C LEU A 186 24.93 15.37 2.55
N LEU A 187 24.42 15.61 3.77
CA LEU A 187 23.93 14.56 4.67
C LEU A 187 22.68 13.90 4.10
N VAL A 188 21.74 14.68 3.56
CA VAL A 188 20.56 14.16 2.88
C VAL A 188 20.94 13.42 1.60
N ILE A 189 21.88 13.92 0.80
CA ILE A 189 22.40 13.24 -0.39
C ILE A 189 23.13 11.95 -0.02
N THR A 190 23.93 11.92 1.05
CA THR A 190 24.63 10.71 1.48
C THR A 190 23.68 9.69 2.10
N ILE A 191 22.72 10.11 2.93
CA ILE A 191 21.67 9.23 3.47
C ILE A 191 20.81 8.69 2.32
N SER A 192 20.34 9.54 1.41
CA SER A 192 19.58 9.10 0.23
C SER A 192 20.42 8.22 -0.68
N SER A 193 21.71 8.50 -0.88
CA SER A 193 22.63 7.62 -1.61
C SER A 193 22.86 6.29 -0.91
N ILE A 194 22.89 6.25 0.43
CA ILE A 194 22.96 5.00 1.21
C ILE A 194 21.64 4.23 1.12
N PHE A 195 20.49 4.90 1.15
CA PHE A 195 19.18 4.28 0.96
C PHE A 195 19.00 3.79 -0.47
N ILE A 196 19.42 4.56 -1.47
CA ILE A 196 19.44 4.16 -2.88
C ILE A 196 20.44 3.03 -3.07
N TYR A 197 21.63 3.08 -2.46
CA TYR A 197 22.60 2.00 -2.53
C TYR A 197 22.09 0.73 -1.83
N ARG A 198 21.44 0.85 -0.67
CA ARG A 198 20.77 -0.27 0.01
C ARG A 198 19.61 -0.79 -0.81
N LYS A 199 18.78 0.07 -1.40
CA LYS A 199 17.67 -0.29 -2.28
C LYS A 199 18.19 -0.99 -3.53
N LEU A 200 19.20 -0.44 -4.20
CA LEU A 200 19.86 -1.03 -5.36
C LEU A 200 20.58 -2.33 -4.99
N ARG A 201 21.16 -2.43 -3.79
CA ARG A 201 21.78 -3.66 -3.30
C ARG A 201 20.73 -4.72 -3.00
N LEU A 202 19.62 -4.34 -2.37
CA LEU A 202 18.48 -5.22 -2.11
C LEU A 202 17.80 -5.63 -3.41
N GLU A 203 17.65 -4.73 -4.38
CA GLU A 203 17.18 -5.01 -5.74
C GLU A 203 18.17 -5.89 -6.50
N LYS A 204 19.48 -5.72 -6.33
CA LYS A 204 20.51 -6.63 -6.87
C LYS A 204 20.45 -8.00 -6.20
N GLU A 205 20.21 -8.07 -4.89
CA GLU A 205 20.06 -9.31 -4.12
C GLU A 205 18.74 -10.03 -4.51
N LEU A 206 17.62 -9.30 -4.63
CA LEU A 206 16.34 -9.81 -5.14
C LEU A 206 16.46 -10.23 -6.61
N ALA A 207 17.12 -9.44 -7.46
CA ALA A 207 17.41 -9.82 -8.84
C ALA A 207 18.31 -11.06 -8.90
N ALA A 208 19.22 -11.23 -7.95
CA ALA A 208 20.03 -12.43 -7.81
C ALA A 208 19.23 -13.66 -7.34
N GLU A 209 18.00 -13.51 -6.85
CA GLU A 209 17.10 -14.61 -6.48
C GLU A 209 15.86 -14.77 -7.39
N LEU A 210 15.60 -13.85 -8.32
CA LEU A 210 14.43 -13.87 -9.22
C LEU A 210 14.35 -15.14 -10.13
N TRP A 211 15.43 -15.94 -10.24
CA TRP A 211 15.43 -17.20 -11.01
C TRP A 211 14.89 -18.36 -10.17
N LYS A 212 14.86 -18.21 -8.84
CA LYS A 212 14.42 -19.24 -7.92
C LYS A 212 12.90 -19.25 -7.87
N ILE A 213 12.31 -20.35 -8.30
CA ILE A 213 10.87 -20.58 -8.28
C ILE A 213 10.57 -21.57 -7.16
N ARG A 214 9.60 -21.25 -6.29
CA ARG A 214 9.16 -22.18 -5.26
C ARG A 214 8.23 -23.21 -5.89
N TRP A 215 8.31 -24.46 -5.43
CA TRP A 215 7.47 -25.54 -5.95
C TRP A 215 5.96 -25.23 -5.85
N GLU A 216 5.54 -24.51 -4.81
CA GLU A 216 4.14 -24.12 -4.57
C GLU A 216 3.57 -23.19 -5.65
N ASP A 217 4.43 -22.37 -6.27
CA ASP A 217 4.02 -21.42 -7.32
C ASP A 217 3.82 -22.13 -8.67
N ILE A 218 4.21 -23.40 -8.78
CA ILE A 218 4.08 -24.23 -9.99
C ILE A 218 2.76 -24.99 -9.90
N GLN A 219 1.76 -24.53 -10.65
CA GLN A 219 0.48 -25.21 -10.74
C GLN A 219 0.57 -26.32 -11.78
N THR A 220 0.80 -27.55 -11.33
CA THR A 220 0.63 -28.73 -12.20
C THR A 220 -0.86 -28.89 -12.46
N SER A 221 -1.31 -28.61 -13.69
CA SER A 221 -2.70 -28.87 -14.06
C SER A 221 -2.98 -30.36 -13.87
N ASN A 222 -3.96 -30.66 -13.01
CA ASN A 222 -4.50 -31.99 -12.79
C ASN A 222 -5.34 -32.44 -14.01
N MET A 223 -4.79 -32.35 -15.23
CA MET A 223 -5.42 -32.94 -16.42
C MET A 223 -5.55 -34.47 -16.24
N GLU A 224 -4.63 -35.09 -15.48
CA GLU A 224 -4.66 -36.53 -15.16
C GLU A 224 -5.85 -36.97 -14.28
N LYS A 225 -6.41 -36.10 -13.42
CA LYS A 225 -7.55 -36.49 -12.56
C LYS A 225 -8.88 -36.49 -13.29
N ASN A 226 -9.03 -35.69 -14.35
CA ASN A 226 -10.26 -35.66 -15.14
C ASN A 226 -10.31 -36.81 -16.16
N LEU A 227 -9.16 -37.29 -16.67
CA LEU A 227 -9.13 -38.43 -17.58
C LEU A 227 -9.37 -39.79 -16.89
N ARG A 228 -8.94 -39.97 -15.63
CA ARG A 228 -9.09 -41.27 -14.92
C ARG A 228 -10.53 -41.63 -14.53
N ARG A 229 -11.49 -40.70 -14.66
CA ARG A 229 -12.91 -40.98 -14.39
C ARG A 229 -13.68 -41.54 -15.59
N ALA A 230 -13.06 -41.59 -16.78
CA ALA A 230 -13.67 -42.14 -17.98
C ALA A 230 -12.71 -43.14 -18.63
N GLY A 231 -12.95 -44.45 -18.46
CA GLY A 231 -12.28 -45.49 -19.22
C GLY A 231 -11.52 -46.51 -18.36
N SER A 232 -12.24 -47.50 -17.87
CA SER A 232 -11.68 -48.73 -17.33
C SER A 232 -11.27 -49.73 -18.44
N LYS A 233 -10.16 -50.43 -18.19
CA LYS A 233 -9.63 -51.69 -18.79
C LYS A 233 -8.72 -51.58 -20.04
N LEU A 234 -7.59 -52.33 -19.95
CA LEU A 234 -6.43 -52.49 -20.85
C LEU A 234 -5.45 -51.30 -20.80
N THR A 235 -4.13 -51.42 -20.58
CA THR A 235 -3.18 -52.51 -20.88
C THR A 235 -1.98 -52.45 -19.92
N LEU A 236 -1.71 -53.56 -19.23
CA LEU A 236 -0.48 -53.85 -18.50
C LEU A 236 0.56 -54.36 -19.50
N SER A 237 1.47 -53.50 -19.97
CA SER A 237 2.86 -53.83 -20.38
C SER A 237 3.43 -52.70 -21.23
N LEU A 238 4.40 -51.95 -20.70
CA LEU A 238 5.54 -51.32 -21.41
C LEU A 238 6.21 -50.36 -20.42
N ARG A 239 6.94 -50.97 -19.50
CA ARG A 239 7.84 -50.28 -18.57
C ARG A 239 9.18 -50.19 -19.27
N GLY A 240 9.45 -49.08 -19.98
CA GLY A 240 10.77 -48.90 -20.58
C GLY A 240 10.88 -47.96 -21.78
N SER A 241 10.37 -46.74 -21.70
CA SER A 241 10.81 -45.60 -22.55
C SER A 241 10.00 -44.36 -22.16
N ASN A 242 10.65 -43.39 -21.52
CA ASN A 242 10.04 -42.08 -21.30
C ASN A 242 10.19 -41.28 -22.59
N TYR A 243 9.30 -41.48 -23.56
CA TYR A 243 8.88 -40.56 -24.64
C TYR A 243 7.95 -41.40 -25.52
N GLY A 244 6.65 -41.17 -25.41
CA GLY A 244 5.62 -41.97 -26.07
C GLY A 244 4.37 -41.14 -26.27
N SER A 245 4.11 -40.87 -27.53
CA SER A 245 3.06 -40.04 -28.12
C SER A 245 1.64 -40.62 -27.92
N LEU A 246 0.65 -39.72 -27.88
CA LEU A 246 -0.76 -40.08 -28.08
C LEU A 246 -1.43 -38.96 -28.88
N LEU A 247 -1.66 -39.23 -30.16
CA LEU A 247 -2.53 -38.45 -31.06
C LEU A 247 -3.97 -38.92 -30.83
N THR A 248 -4.86 -38.01 -30.47
CA THR A 248 -6.30 -38.19 -30.66
C THR A 248 -6.78 -37.21 -31.72
N THR A 249 -7.35 -37.78 -32.78
CA THR A 249 -8.24 -37.09 -33.72
C THR A 249 -9.31 -36.36 -32.91
N GLU A 250 -9.52 -35.07 -33.17
CA GLU A 250 -10.34 -34.09 -32.41
C GLU A 250 -9.56 -33.16 -31.48
N GLY A 251 -8.87 -32.17 -32.08
CA GLY A 251 -8.69 -30.84 -31.49
C GLY A 251 -8.02 -30.71 -30.10
N GLN A 252 -7.37 -31.75 -29.59
CA GLN A 252 -6.70 -31.72 -28.29
C GLN A 252 -5.21 -31.41 -28.44
N PHE A 253 -4.71 -30.46 -27.66
CA PHE A 253 -3.30 -30.07 -27.60
C PHE A 253 -2.42 -31.29 -27.29
N GLN A 254 -1.58 -31.71 -28.25
CA GLN A 254 -0.59 -32.74 -28.02
C GLN A 254 0.51 -32.17 -27.10
N ILE A 255 0.67 -32.78 -25.92
CA ILE A 255 1.63 -32.35 -24.91
C ILE A 255 2.94 -33.12 -25.13
N TYR A 256 3.94 -32.45 -25.70
CA TYR A 256 5.24 -33.06 -26.06
C TYR A 256 6.25 -33.12 -24.89
N ALA A 257 5.98 -32.41 -23.79
CA ALA A 257 6.82 -32.36 -22.60
C ALA A 257 5.97 -32.21 -21.34
N LYS A 258 6.51 -32.52 -20.15
CA LYS A 258 5.79 -32.24 -18.90
C LYS A 258 5.58 -30.73 -18.76
N THR A 259 4.33 -30.28 -18.69
CA THR A 259 3.97 -28.86 -18.59
C THR A 259 3.42 -28.50 -17.21
N ALA A 260 3.54 -27.22 -16.85
CA ALA A 260 2.80 -26.63 -15.75
C ALA A 260 2.46 -25.17 -16.04
N TYR A 261 1.62 -24.58 -15.20
CA TYR A 261 1.36 -23.15 -15.21
C TYR A 261 2.21 -22.44 -14.17
N TYR A 262 2.93 -21.42 -14.60
CA TYR A 262 3.65 -20.51 -13.72
C TYR A 262 3.22 -19.07 -14.05
N LYS A 263 2.66 -18.36 -13.07
CA LYS A 263 2.09 -17.00 -13.23
C LYS A 263 1.11 -16.87 -14.41
N GLY A 264 0.31 -17.91 -14.66
CA GLY A 264 -0.68 -17.95 -15.75
C GLY A 264 -0.14 -18.40 -17.11
N ASN A 265 1.18 -18.52 -17.29
CA ASN A 265 1.79 -18.97 -18.54
C ASN A 265 2.13 -20.46 -18.50
N ILE A 266 1.95 -21.16 -19.63
CA ILE A 266 2.35 -22.56 -19.78
C ILE A 266 3.88 -22.64 -19.96
N VAL A 267 4.52 -23.48 -19.13
CA VAL A 267 5.97 -23.68 -19.12
C VAL A 267 6.29 -25.18 -19.15
N ALA A 268 7.42 -25.52 -19.78
CA ALA A 268 7.92 -26.89 -19.78
C ALA A 268 8.80 -27.13 -18.54
N ILE A 269 8.55 -28.24 -17.84
CA ILE A 269 9.29 -28.66 -16.65
C ILE A 269 10.25 -29.77 -17.00
N LYS A 270 11.54 -29.54 -16.72
CA LYS A 270 12.59 -30.55 -16.80
C LYS A 270 13.08 -30.92 -15.40
N TYR A 271 12.77 -32.14 -14.97
CA TYR A 271 13.23 -32.64 -13.67
C TYR A 271 14.71 -33.02 -13.71
N ILE A 272 15.44 -32.67 -12.66
CA ILE A 272 16.84 -33.03 -12.48
C ILE A 272 16.92 -34.17 -11.46
N ASN A 273 17.54 -35.28 -11.86
CA ASN A 273 17.71 -36.44 -10.98
C ASN A 273 18.92 -36.25 -10.04
N ARG A 274 18.82 -35.30 -9.10
CA ARG A 274 19.80 -35.08 -8.04
C ARG A 274 19.09 -34.90 -6.69
N LYS A 275 19.65 -35.47 -5.63
CA LYS A 275 19.09 -35.39 -4.26
C LYS A 275 19.21 -33.99 -3.66
N ARG A 276 20.30 -33.28 -4.00
CA ARG A 276 20.58 -31.90 -3.55
C ARG A 276 21.52 -31.24 -4.56
N ILE A 277 21.38 -29.94 -4.74
CA ILE A 277 22.29 -29.12 -5.54
C ILE A 277 22.89 -28.08 -4.61
N GLU A 278 24.23 -28.04 -4.53
CA GLU A 278 24.95 -27.00 -3.81
C GLU A 278 25.06 -25.76 -4.70
N LEU A 279 24.56 -24.63 -4.19
CA LEU A 279 24.61 -23.34 -4.87
C LEU A 279 25.99 -22.72 -4.67
N THR A 280 26.96 -23.11 -5.49
CA THR A 280 28.26 -22.43 -5.56
C THR A 280 28.14 -21.10 -6.32
N ARG A 281 29.12 -20.21 -6.15
CA ARG A 281 29.15 -18.91 -6.83
C ARG A 281 29.15 -19.05 -8.36
N GLU A 282 29.79 -20.09 -8.89
CA GLU A 282 29.85 -20.39 -10.31
C GLU A 282 28.47 -20.79 -10.87
N VAL A 283 27.74 -21.64 -10.14
CA VAL A 283 26.37 -22.07 -10.50
C VAL A 283 25.40 -20.89 -10.50
N LEU A 284 25.51 -19.97 -9.53
CA LEU A 284 24.68 -18.77 -9.47
C LEU A 284 24.95 -17.83 -10.66
N PHE A 285 26.22 -17.70 -11.08
CA PHE A 285 26.59 -16.89 -12.22
C PHE A 285 26.08 -17.50 -13.53
N GLU A 286 26.15 -18.81 -13.66
CA GLU A 286 25.58 -19.57 -14.78
C GLU A 286 24.05 -19.38 -14.89
N LEU A 287 23.32 -19.50 -13.78
CA LEU A 287 21.86 -19.26 -13.74
C LEU A 287 21.50 -17.82 -14.10
N LYS A 288 22.29 -16.84 -13.63
CA LYS A 288 22.09 -15.44 -13.98
C LYS A 288 22.24 -15.21 -15.48
N HIS A 289 23.32 -15.72 -16.07
CA HIS A 289 23.55 -15.60 -17.52
C HIS A 289 22.46 -16.26 -18.35
N MET A 290 21.97 -17.43 -17.92
CA MET A 290 20.87 -18.11 -18.61
C MET A 290 19.60 -17.27 -18.68
N ARG A 291 19.30 -16.49 -17.63
CA ARG A 291 18.14 -15.60 -17.61
C ARG A 291 18.33 -14.32 -18.43
N ASP A 292 19.55 -13.78 -18.43
CA ASP A 292 19.88 -12.55 -19.17
C ASP A 292 19.97 -12.79 -20.69
N VAL A 293 20.17 -14.05 -21.12
CA VAL A 293 20.17 -14.44 -22.52
C VAL A 293 18.75 -14.42 -23.09
N GLN A 294 18.53 -13.56 -24.08
CA GLN A 294 17.29 -13.47 -24.85
C GLN A 294 17.61 -13.45 -26.34
N ASN A 295 16.99 -14.36 -27.08
CA ASN A 295 17.08 -14.45 -28.54
C ASN A 295 15.84 -15.14 -29.09
N GLU A 296 15.42 -14.76 -30.29
CA GLU A 296 14.24 -15.36 -30.93
C GLU A 296 14.42 -16.87 -31.23
N HIS A 297 15.65 -17.31 -31.49
CA HIS A 297 15.99 -18.69 -31.83
C HIS A 297 16.58 -19.49 -30.66
N LEU A 298 16.44 -19.00 -29.43
CA LEU A 298 16.76 -19.74 -28.19
C LEU A 298 15.52 -19.80 -27.30
N THR A 299 15.32 -20.91 -26.58
CA THR A 299 14.23 -20.98 -25.60
C THR A 299 14.49 -20.07 -24.41
N HIS A 300 13.46 -19.37 -23.94
CA HIS A 300 13.60 -18.51 -22.78
C HIS A 300 13.68 -19.32 -21.48
N PHE A 301 14.72 -19.06 -20.66
CA PHE A 301 14.86 -19.63 -19.33
C PHE A 301 14.02 -18.84 -18.33
N VAL A 302 12.97 -19.48 -17.79
CA VAL A 302 12.03 -18.85 -16.86
C VAL A 302 12.58 -18.88 -15.42
N GLY A 303 13.18 -20.00 -15.03
CA GLY A 303 13.76 -20.17 -13.70
C GLY A 303 14.00 -21.63 -13.33
N CYS A 304 14.40 -21.89 -12.09
CA CYS A 304 14.53 -23.25 -11.57
C CYS A 304 14.01 -23.36 -10.13
N CYS A 305 13.48 -24.54 -9.80
CA CYS A 305 13.10 -24.96 -8.47
C CYS A 305 14.19 -25.88 -7.93
N ILE A 306 14.71 -25.57 -6.73
CA ILE A 306 15.78 -26.33 -6.06
C ILE A 306 15.26 -26.98 -4.77
N ASP A 307 13.94 -26.94 -4.53
CA ASP A 307 13.33 -27.47 -3.32
C ASP A 307 13.33 -29.01 -3.34
N PRO A 308 14.07 -29.71 -2.45
CA PRO A 308 14.06 -31.17 -2.42
C PRO A 308 12.69 -31.68 -1.96
N PRO A 309 12.12 -32.75 -2.56
CA PRO A 309 12.71 -33.65 -3.58
C PRO A 309 12.49 -33.22 -5.04
N ASN A 310 11.82 -32.10 -5.30
CA ASN A 310 11.37 -31.70 -6.63
C ASN A 310 12.30 -30.63 -7.24
N ILE A 311 13.49 -31.06 -7.66
CA ILE A 311 14.42 -30.18 -8.36
C ILE A 311 14.08 -30.16 -9.86
N CYS A 312 13.73 -29.00 -10.40
CA CYS A 312 13.38 -28.87 -11.81
C CYS A 312 13.77 -27.51 -12.42
N ILE A 313 13.96 -27.50 -13.74
CA ILE A 313 14.19 -26.32 -14.55
C ILE A 313 12.90 -26.01 -15.32
N LEU A 314 12.52 -24.74 -15.36
CA LEU A 314 11.36 -24.22 -16.08
C LEU A 314 11.85 -23.40 -17.27
N ILE A 315 11.40 -23.80 -18.45
CA ILE A 315 11.68 -23.12 -19.73
C ILE A 315 10.37 -22.86 -20.47
N GLU A 316 10.43 -21.97 -21.45
CA GLU A 316 9.32 -21.75 -22.39
C GLU A 316 8.82 -23.08 -23.00
N TYR A 317 7.49 -23.25 -23.06
CA TYR A 317 6.89 -24.41 -23.72
C TYR A 317 6.67 -24.14 -25.21
N CYS A 318 7.25 -25.00 -26.05
CA CYS A 318 7.08 -24.97 -27.50
C CYS A 318 6.02 -26.02 -27.92
N PRO A 319 4.84 -25.61 -28.44
CA PRO A 319 3.70 -26.50 -28.61
C PRO A 319 3.81 -27.48 -29.79
N ARG A 320 4.77 -27.31 -30.70
CA ARG A 320 4.98 -28.21 -31.85
C ARG A 320 5.97 -29.34 -31.57
N GLY A 321 6.53 -29.39 -30.36
CA GLY A 321 7.50 -30.41 -29.97
C GLY A 321 8.91 -30.13 -30.49
N SER A 322 9.73 -31.18 -30.52
CA SER A 322 11.09 -31.12 -31.04
C SER A 322 11.16 -31.31 -32.54
N LEU A 323 12.28 -30.92 -33.15
CA LEU A 323 12.55 -31.17 -34.56
C LEU A 323 12.54 -32.67 -34.85
N GLN A 324 13.02 -33.49 -33.92
CA GLN A 324 12.95 -34.95 -34.04
C GLN A 324 11.49 -35.43 -34.18
N ASP A 325 10.57 -34.92 -33.35
CA ASP A 325 9.15 -35.28 -33.41
C ASP A 325 8.51 -34.87 -34.77
N ILE A 326 8.91 -33.72 -35.31
CA ILE A 326 8.44 -33.22 -36.62
C ILE A 326 8.96 -34.08 -37.78
N LEU A 327 10.23 -34.50 -37.70
CA LEU A 327 10.86 -35.32 -38.74
C LEU A 327 10.29 -36.74 -38.75
N GLU A 328 10.02 -37.33 -37.57
CA GLU A 328 9.42 -38.67 -37.44
C GLU A 328 7.94 -38.70 -37.87
N ASN A 329 7.23 -37.55 -37.81
CA ASN A 329 5.81 -37.51 -38.15
C ASN A 329 5.53 -37.44 -39.66
N GLU A 330 5.36 -38.59 -40.31
CA GLU A 330 5.09 -38.73 -41.75
C GLU A 330 3.94 -37.86 -42.29
N SER A 331 2.95 -37.48 -41.46
CA SER A 331 1.83 -36.64 -41.91
C SER A 331 2.24 -35.21 -42.27
N ILE A 332 3.39 -34.74 -41.78
CA ILE A 332 3.90 -33.39 -42.08
C ILE A 332 4.69 -33.44 -43.39
N THR A 333 4.23 -32.71 -44.41
CA THR A 333 4.93 -32.55 -45.69
C THR A 333 5.97 -31.43 -45.58
N LEU A 334 7.24 -31.82 -45.40
CA LEU A 334 8.35 -30.88 -45.31
C LEU A 334 8.90 -30.58 -46.72
N ASP A 335 8.42 -29.49 -47.33
CA ASP A 335 9.01 -28.96 -48.56
C ASP A 335 10.38 -28.33 -48.31
N TRP A 336 11.22 -28.21 -49.34
CA TRP A 336 12.59 -27.70 -49.23
C TRP A 336 12.67 -26.27 -48.68
N MET A 337 11.67 -25.42 -48.96
CA MET A 337 11.58 -24.09 -48.36
C MET A 337 11.48 -24.15 -46.83
N PHE A 338 10.63 -25.05 -46.33
CA PHE A 338 10.42 -25.21 -44.89
C PHE A 338 11.65 -25.84 -44.21
N ARG A 339 12.28 -26.84 -44.84
CA ARG A 339 13.55 -27.44 -44.39
C ARG A 339 14.67 -26.40 -44.30
N TYR A 340 14.77 -25.52 -45.29
CA TYR A 340 15.75 -24.44 -45.30
C TYR A 340 15.47 -23.41 -44.21
N SER A 341 14.20 -23.07 -43.95
CA SER A 341 13.81 -22.20 -42.84
C SER A 341 14.29 -22.75 -41.49
N LEU A 342 13.98 -24.02 -41.19
CA LEU A 342 14.43 -24.70 -39.97
C LEU A 342 15.96 -24.71 -39.86
N THR A 343 16.66 -25.01 -40.95
CA THR A 343 18.12 -25.01 -41.01
C THR A 343 18.71 -23.63 -40.70
N ASN A 344 18.13 -22.58 -41.29
CA ASN A 344 18.57 -21.21 -41.11
C ASN A 344 18.33 -20.72 -39.66
N ASP A 345 17.22 -21.11 -39.04
CA ASP A 345 16.91 -20.79 -37.65
C ASP A 345 17.90 -21.44 -36.68
N ILE A 346 18.27 -22.71 -36.90
CA ILE A 346 19.35 -23.37 -36.13
C ILE A 346 20.66 -22.59 -36.26
N VAL A 347 21.04 -22.19 -37.48
CA VAL A 347 22.28 -21.43 -37.73
C VAL A 347 22.27 -20.07 -37.06
N LYS A 348 21.14 -19.34 -37.08
CA LYS A 348 21.01 -18.06 -36.38
C LYS A 348 21.12 -18.23 -34.87
N GLY A 349 20.44 -19.22 -34.29
CA GLY A 349 20.49 -19.50 -32.86
C GLY A 349 21.89 -19.92 -32.39
N MET A 350 22.57 -20.82 -33.13
CA MET A 350 23.93 -21.23 -32.82
C MET A 350 24.95 -20.11 -32.99
N LEU A 351 24.79 -19.25 -34.01
CA LEU A 351 25.65 -18.08 -34.20
C LEU A 351 25.52 -17.10 -33.03
N PHE A 352 24.31 -16.89 -32.52
CA PHE A 352 24.11 -16.07 -31.32
C PHE A 352 24.76 -16.73 -30.11
N LEU A 353 24.54 -18.04 -29.91
CA LEU A 353 25.09 -18.78 -28.77
C LEU A 353 26.62 -18.78 -28.75
N HIS A 354 27.28 -18.99 -29.89
CA HIS A 354 28.74 -18.98 -30.02
C HIS A 354 29.37 -17.60 -29.75
N ASN A 355 28.64 -16.52 -30.02
CA ASN A 355 29.06 -15.16 -29.70
C ASN A 355 28.62 -14.70 -28.29
N SER A 356 27.84 -15.51 -27.58
CA SER A 356 27.36 -15.22 -26.23
C SER A 356 28.35 -15.70 -25.16
N VAL A 357 28.06 -15.38 -23.90
CA VAL A 357 28.85 -15.81 -22.73
C VAL A 357 28.86 -17.33 -22.53
N ILE A 358 27.92 -18.05 -23.17
CA ILE A 358 27.82 -19.51 -23.08
C ILE A 358 28.85 -20.20 -24.00
N ILE A 359 29.31 -19.52 -25.06
CA ILE A 359 30.39 -19.92 -25.98
C ILE A 359 30.10 -21.15 -26.85
N SER A 360 29.51 -22.23 -26.31
CA SER A 360 29.16 -23.45 -27.04
C SER A 360 27.97 -24.17 -26.40
N HIS A 361 27.24 -24.95 -27.22
CA HIS A 361 26.05 -25.67 -26.79
C HIS A 361 26.42 -26.99 -26.11
N GLY A 362 27.33 -27.75 -26.71
CA GLY A 362 27.95 -28.97 -26.16
C GLY A 362 27.09 -30.23 -26.21
N ASN A 363 25.78 -30.10 -26.43
CA ASN A 363 24.86 -31.24 -26.63
C ASN A 363 23.78 -30.94 -27.67
N LEU A 364 24.18 -30.41 -28.84
CA LEU A 364 23.24 -30.06 -29.90
C LEU A 364 22.72 -31.35 -30.58
N LYS A 365 21.39 -31.50 -30.69
CA LYS A 365 20.72 -32.65 -31.30
C LYS A 365 19.32 -32.24 -31.77
N SER A 366 18.72 -33.02 -32.66
CA SER A 366 17.37 -32.73 -33.17
C SER A 366 16.31 -32.70 -32.06
N SER A 367 16.45 -33.49 -31.00
CA SER A 367 15.55 -33.42 -29.84
C SER A 367 15.70 -32.14 -28.98
N ASN A 368 16.81 -31.40 -29.14
CA ASN A 368 17.09 -30.14 -28.42
C ASN A 368 16.81 -28.91 -29.31
N CYS A 369 16.31 -29.12 -30.52
CA CYS A 369 15.75 -28.08 -31.35
C CYS A 369 14.23 -28.18 -31.20
N VAL A 370 13.57 -27.18 -30.66
CA VAL A 370 12.11 -27.16 -30.43
C VAL A 370 11.43 -26.12 -31.30
N VAL A 371 10.16 -26.33 -31.64
CA VAL A 371 9.45 -25.46 -32.57
C VAL A 371 8.26 -24.80 -31.90
N ASP A 372 8.21 -23.47 -31.98
CA ASP A 372 7.15 -22.68 -31.37
C ASP A 372 5.82 -22.75 -32.16
N GLY A 373 4.79 -22.03 -31.69
CA GLY A 373 3.48 -22.00 -32.35
C GLY A 373 3.51 -21.41 -33.77
N ARG A 374 4.53 -20.61 -34.09
CA ARG A 374 4.73 -19.88 -35.35
C ARG A 374 5.67 -20.61 -36.31
N PHE A 375 6.05 -21.86 -36.00
CA PHE A 375 7.03 -22.65 -36.75
C PHE A 375 8.46 -22.07 -36.76
N VAL A 376 8.80 -21.23 -35.78
CA VAL A 376 10.18 -20.77 -35.57
C VAL A 376 10.90 -21.81 -34.72
N LEU A 377 12.07 -22.25 -35.19
CA LEU A 377 12.89 -23.19 -34.44
C LEU A 377 13.72 -22.44 -33.39
N LYS A 378 13.63 -22.92 -32.15
CA LYS A 378 14.38 -22.46 -30.98
C LYS A 378 15.28 -23.56 -30.46
N ILE A 379 16.53 -23.24 -30.15
CA ILE A 379 17.44 -24.18 -29.51
C ILE A 379 17.17 -24.16 -28.00
N THR A 380 16.95 -25.34 -27.45
CA THR A 380 16.75 -25.56 -26.01
C THR A 380 17.88 -26.41 -25.45
N ASP A 381 17.90 -26.57 -24.14
CA ASP A 381 18.94 -27.33 -23.47
C ASP A 381 20.35 -26.84 -23.87
N TYR A 382 20.59 -25.53 -23.73
CA TYR A 382 21.93 -24.91 -23.74
C TYR A 382 22.36 -24.48 -22.32
N GLY A 383 23.66 -24.34 -22.06
CA GLY A 383 24.19 -23.96 -20.74
C GLY A 383 23.91 -24.95 -19.61
N LEU A 384 24.00 -24.50 -18.35
CA LEU A 384 23.74 -25.29 -17.13
C LEU A 384 24.55 -26.61 -17.06
N ALA A 385 25.82 -26.54 -17.45
CA ALA A 385 26.75 -27.67 -17.47
C ALA A 385 26.83 -28.39 -16.12
N SER A 386 26.82 -27.61 -15.03
CA SER A 386 26.85 -28.10 -13.65
C SER A 386 25.63 -28.97 -13.29
N PHE A 387 24.47 -28.68 -13.88
CA PHE A 387 23.22 -29.41 -13.66
C PHE A 387 23.10 -30.66 -14.55
N ARG A 388 23.86 -30.71 -15.65
CA ARG A 388 23.74 -31.73 -16.70
C ARG A 388 24.71 -32.89 -16.56
N CYS A 389 25.73 -32.77 -15.72
CA CYS A 389 26.63 -33.87 -15.40
C CYS A 389 25.87 -34.92 -14.58
N ALA A 390 25.10 -35.78 -15.25
CA ALA A 390 24.53 -36.97 -14.66
C ALA A 390 25.52 -38.13 -14.87
N LEU A 391 25.74 -38.90 -13.80
CA LEU A 391 26.36 -40.23 -13.88
C LEU A 391 25.35 -41.16 -14.55
N ASP A 392 25.22 -41.08 -15.87
CA ASP A 392 24.50 -42.11 -16.64
C ASP A 392 25.35 -43.39 -16.57
N SER A 393 24.73 -44.52 -16.23
CA SER A 393 25.38 -45.84 -16.26
C SER A 393 25.83 -46.15 -17.71
N GLU A 394 27.10 -46.46 -17.91
CA GLU A 394 27.74 -46.58 -19.23
C GLU A 394 27.19 -47.69 -20.14
N ASP A 395 26.34 -48.58 -19.62
CA ASP A 395 25.90 -49.82 -20.30
C ASP A 395 24.52 -49.77 -20.97
N THR A 396 23.82 -48.64 -20.96
CA THR A 396 22.44 -48.58 -21.50
C THR A 396 22.45 -48.22 -22.98
N HIS A 397 21.65 -48.88 -23.82
CA HIS A 397 21.42 -48.52 -25.23
C HIS A 397 21.11 -47.02 -25.43
N ALA A 398 20.36 -46.44 -24.48
CA ALA A 398 20.03 -45.01 -24.44
C ALA A 398 21.24 -44.07 -24.27
N TYR A 399 22.33 -44.54 -23.64
CA TYR A 399 23.56 -43.77 -23.49
C TYR A 399 24.26 -43.56 -24.84
N TYR A 400 24.43 -44.63 -25.62
CA TYR A 400 25.02 -44.57 -26.95
C TYR A 400 24.14 -43.79 -27.93
N ALA A 401 22.82 -43.96 -27.88
CA ALA A 401 21.88 -43.21 -28.72
C ALA A 401 22.00 -41.69 -28.50
N LYS A 402 22.15 -41.22 -27.26
CA LYS A 402 22.38 -39.78 -26.96
C LYS A 402 23.67 -39.23 -27.57
N LYS A 403 24.66 -40.09 -27.83
CA LYS A 403 26.00 -39.68 -28.31
C LYS A 403 26.13 -39.64 -29.83
N LEU A 404 25.09 -40.01 -30.60
CA LEU A 404 25.15 -40.07 -32.07
C LEU A 404 25.53 -38.74 -32.75
N TRP A 405 25.18 -37.62 -32.12
CA TRP A 405 25.54 -36.27 -32.58
C TRP A 405 26.90 -35.78 -32.08
N THR A 406 27.57 -36.54 -31.22
CA THR A 406 28.84 -36.12 -30.60
C THR A 406 30.00 -36.32 -31.58
N SER A 407 30.89 -35.35 -31.64
CA SER A 407 32.00 -35.36 -32.58
C SER A 407 33.09 -36.39 -32.21
N PRO A 408 33.85 -36.92 -33.20
CA PRO A 408 34.85 -37.96 -32.97
C PRO A 408 35.93 -37.57 -31.95
N GLU A 409 36.36 -36.30 -31.96
CA GLU A 409 37.37 -35.81 -31.03
C GLU A 409 36.86 -35.78 -29.58
N LEU A 410 35.60 -35.42 -29.35
CA LEU A 410 34.99 -35.42 -28.01
C LEU A 410 34.73 -36.85 -27.54
N LEU A 411 34.39 -37.78 -28.44
CA LEU A 411 34.18 -39.19 -28.12
C LEU A 411 35.48 -39.92 -27.73
N ARG A 412 36.64 -39.41 -28.11
CA ARG A 412 37.98 -39.97 -27.82
C ARG A 412 38.62 -39.39 -26.57
N MET A 413 38.15 -38.24 -26.08
CA MET A 413 38.64 -37.65 -24.83
C MET A 413 38.13 -38.47 -23.64
N GLU A 414 39.01 -38.77 -22.68
CA GLU A 414 38.61 -39.42 -21.42
C GLU A 414 37.68 -38.50 -20.60
N ASN A 415 37.99 -37.21 -20.55
CA ASN A 415 37.21 -36.20 -19.85
C ASN A 415 36.89 -35.03 -20.80
N PRO A 416 35.85 -35.14 -21.65
CA PRO A 416 35.44 -34.05 -22.52
C PRO A 416 34.93 -32.87 -21.69
N PRO A 417 35.16 -31.62 -22.13
CA PRO A 417 34.63 -30.45 -21.44
C PRO A 417 33.09 -30.52 -21.43
N PRO A 418 32.42 -30.28 -20.29
CA PRO A 418 30.97 -30.44 -20.17
C PRO A 418 30.18 -29.41 -21.01
N GLN A 419 30.81 -28.29 -21.35
CA GLN A 419 30.29 -27.26 -22.26
C GLN A 419 30.53 -27.58 -23.75
N GLY A 420 31.24 -28.68 -24.05
CA GLY A 420 31.64 -29.06 -25.41
C GLY A 420 32.60 -28.07 -26.06
N THR A 421 32.61 -28.04 -27.39
CA THR A 421 33.42 -27.12 -28.20
C THR A 421 32.60 -26.58 -29.35
N GLN A 422 32.91 -25.37 -29.83
CA GLN A 422 32.22 -24.77 -30.98
C GLN A 422 32.31 -25.65 -32.24
N LYS A 423 33.47 -26.27 -32.49
CA LYS A 423 33.67 -27.19 -33.62
C LYS A 423 32.95 -28.54 -33.42
N GLY A 424 32.70 -28.94 -32.18
CA GLY A 424 31.83 -30.08 -31.86
C GLY A 424 30.37 -29.79 -32.23
N ASP A 425 29.88 -28.59 -31.91
CA ASP A 425 28.52 -28.17 -32.30
C ASP A 425 28.32 -28.14 -33.83
N VAL A 426 29.35 -27.75 -34.59
CA VAL A 426 29.33 -27.78 -36.06
C VAL A 426 29.19 -29.21 -36.59
N TYR A 427 29.86 -30.18 -35.97
CA TYR A 427 29.69 -31.60 -36.32
C TYR A 427 28.26 -32.06 -36.04
N SER A 428 27.72 -31.74 -34.86
CA SER A 428 26.35 -32.08 -34.49
C SER A 428 25.33 -31.46 -35.46
N PHE A 429 25.57 -30.22 -35.90
CA PHE A 429 24.76 -29.57 -36.94
C PHE A 429 24.80 -30.31 -38.28
N GLY A 430 25.97 -30.84 -38.68
CA GLY A 430 26.08 -31.67 -39.89
C GLY A 430 25.21 -32.93 -39.87
N ILE A 431 25.11 -33.59 -38.70
CA ILE A 431 24.22 -34.75 -38.51
C ILE A 431 22.75 -34.33 -38.58
N ILE A 432 22.37 -33.24 -37.89
CA ILE A 432 20.99 -32.71 -37.94
C ILE A 432 20.61 -32.31 -39.36
N LEU A 433 21.55 -31.75 -40.12
CA LEU A 433 21.32 -31.37 -41.51
C LEU A 433 20.98 -32.59 -42.37
N GLN A 434 21.65 -33.72 -42.14
CA GLN A 434 21.31 -34.98 -42.78
C GLN A 434 19.90 -35.46 -42.40
N GLU A 435 19.53 -35.38 -41.12
CA GLU A 435 18.19 -35.74 -40.64
C GLU A 435 17.10 -34.91 -41.35
N ILE A 436 17.30 -33.59 -41.48
CA ILE A 436 16.37 -32.69 -42.18
C ILE A 436 16.30 -33.03 -43.68
N ALA A 437 17.43 -33.39 -44.31
CA ALA A 437 17.49 -33.64 -45.74
C ALA A 437 16.90 -35.00 -46.14
N LEU A 438 17.23 -36.07 -45.42
CA LEU A 438 16.87 -37.44 -45.79
C LEU A 438 15.63 -37.96 -45.05
N ARG A 439 15.30 -37.43 -43.87
CA ARG A 439 14.16 -37.88 -43.04
C ARG A 439 14.19 -39.37 -42.68
N ASN A 440 15.36 -40.00 -42.67
CA ASN A 440 15.55 -41.44 -42.42
C ASN A 440 16.16 -41.74 -41.04
N GLY A 441 15.86 -40.90 -40.04
CA GLY A 441 16.44 -41.04 -38.70
C GLY A 441 17.88 -40.54 -38.58
N VAL A 442 18.44 -40.68 -37.38
CA VAL A 442 19.74 -40.14 -36.98
C VAL A 442 20.89 -41.00 -37.51
N PHE A 443 21.92 -40.38 -38.09
CA PHE A 443 23.11 -41.07 -38.60
C PHE A 443 22.74 -42.18 -39.62
N TYR A 444 21.89 -41.86 -40.59
CA TYR A 444 21.41 -42.83 -41.58
C TYR A 444 22.53 -43.29 -42.51
N ILE A 445 22.63 -44.61 -42.73
CA ILE A 445 23.54 -45.25 -43.69
C ILE A 445 22.72 -46.12 -44.63
N ASP A 446 22.95 -45.96 -45.93
CA ASP A 446 22.21 -46.68 -46.96
C ASP A 446 22.55 -48.18 -46.93
N GLY A 447 21.53 -49.03 -46.74
CA GLY A 447 21.65 -50.49 -46.82
C GLY A 447 22.29 -51.20 -45.61
N SER A 448 22.35 -50.60 -44.42
CA SER A 448 22.84 -51.28 -43.20
C SER A 448 22.25 -50.70 -41.91
N ASP A 449 21.62 -51.56 -41.10
CA ASP A 449 21.11 -51.20 -39.76
C ASP A 449 22.17 -51.48 -38.70
N TYR A 450 22.90 -50.45 -38.29
CA TYR A 450 23.86 -50.53 -37.19
C TYR A 450 23.20 -50.13 -35.86
N SER A 451 23.57 -50.80 -34.77
CA SER A 451 23.18 -50.35 -33.45
C SER A 451 23.92 -49.06 -33.06
N PRO A 452 23.35 -48.19 -32.21
CA PRO A 452 24.02 -46.97 -31.77
C PRO A 452 25.40 -47.20 -31.16
N LYS A 453 25.60 -48.34 -30.49
CA LYS A 453 26.90 -48.71 -29.92
C LYS A 453 27.96 -48.95 -30.99
N GLU A 454 27.62 -49.73 -32.02
CA GLU A 454 28.52 -50.02 -33.14
C GLU A 454 28.87 -48.76 -33.93
N ILE A 455 27.88 -47.88 -34.15
CA ILE A 455 28.10 -46.58 -34.82
C ILE A 455 29.15 -45.77 -34.03
N ILE A 456 28.95 -45.60 -32.72
CA ILE A 456 29.85 -44.81 -31.88
C ILE A 456 31.26 -45.42 -31.82
N GLU A 457 31.37 -46.75 -31.71
CA GLU A 457 32.67 -47.43 -31.71
C GLU A 457 33.42 -47.24 -33.04
N ARG A 458 32.73 -47.31 -34.18
CA ARG A 458 33.33 -47.06 -35.50
C ARG A 458 33.71 -45.60 -35.71
N VAL A 459 32.86 -44.65 -35.31
CA VAL A 459 33.18 -43.20 -35.35
C VAL A 459 34.37 -42.88 -34.44
N ARG A 460 34.46 -43.53 -33.27
CA ARG A 460 35.60 -43.39 -32.36
C ARG A 460 36.87 -43.99 -32.97
N SER A 461 36.75 -45.10 -33.70
CA SER A 461 37.87 -45.72 -34.40
C SER A 461 38.45 -44.78 -35.48
N ARG A 462 39.73 -44.92 -35.80
CA ARG A 462 40.40 -44.14 -36.87
C ARG A 462 40.42 -44.93 -38.18
N GLU A 463 39.31 -45.59 -38.52
CA GLU A 463 39.20 -46.36 -39.76
C GLU A 463 39.26 -45.46 -41.01
N LYS A 464 39.79 -45.98 -42.13
CA LYS A 464 39.85 -45.29 -43.42
C LYS A 464 39.13 -46.13 -44.49
N PRO A 465 38.14 -45.59 -45.21
CA PRO A 465 37.57 -44.24 -45.08
C PRO A 465 36.86 -44.04 -43.74
N ASN A 466 36.82 -42.79 -43.25
CA ASN A 466 36.21 -42.47 -41.96
C ASN A 466 34.71 -42.84 -41.97
N PHE A 467 34.24 -43.50 -40.92
CA PHE A 467 32.83 -43.85 -40.78
C PHE A 467 31.96 -42.59 -40.72
N ARG A 468 31.13 -42.38 -41.74
CA ARG A 468 30.26 -41.21 -41.86
C ARG A 468 28.88 -41.58 -42.43
N PRO A 469 27.85 -40.77 -42.16
CA PRO A 469 26.51 -41.01 -42.69
C PRO A 469 26.45 -40.91 -44.22
N SER A 470 25.45 -41.56 -44.82
CA SER A 470 25.27 -41.56 -46.27
C SER A 470 24.75 -40.21 -46.81
N THR A 471 25.31 -39.80 -47.94
CA THR A 471 24.93 -38.59 -48.69
C THR A 471 24.32 -38.98 -50.05
N ASN A 472 23.20 -39.71 -50.06
CA ASN A 472 22.54 -40.05 -51.33
C ASN A 472 21.66 -38.86 -51.77
N MET A 473 21.95 -38.20 -52.90
CA MET A 473 21.32 -36.91 -53.25
C MET A 473 21.04 -36.72 -54.76
N TYR A 474 19.79 -36.40 -55.07
CA TYR A 474 19.32 -35.92 -56.37
C TYR A 474 19.62 -34.41 -56.56
N CYS A 475 19.84 -34.01 -57.83
CA CYS A 475 20.39 -32.77 -58.40
C CYS A 475 20.40 -31.43 -57.62
N HIS A 476 19.40 -31.04 -56.83
CA HIS A 476 19.34 -29.72 -56.17
C HIS A 476 20.13 -29.63 -54.84
N ILE A 477 20.66 -30.75 -54.36
CA ILE A 477 21.11 -30.90 -52.98
C ILE A 477 22.64 -31.13 -52.91
N GLN A 478 23.34 -31.18 -54.05
CA GLN A 478 24.77 -31.48 -54.09
C GLN A 478 25.62 -30.47 -53.31
N GLU A 479 25.25 -29.19 -53.32
CA GLU A 479 25.92 -28.14 -52.54
C GLU A 479 25.67 -28.28 -51.04
N LEU A 480 24.46 -28.70 -50.65
CA LEU A 480 24.11 -28.98 -49.26
C LEU A 480 24.83 -30.25 -48.76
N GLY A 481 24.96 -31.27 -49.61
CA GLY A 481 25.76 -32.46 -49.33
C GLY A 481 27.24 -32.12 -49.12
N LEU A 482 27.80 -31.20 -49.90
CA LEU A 482 29.16 -30.71 -49.68
C LEU A 482 29.28 -29.95 -48.35
N LEU A 483 28.27 -29.16 -47.98
CA LEU A 483 28.24 -28.48 -46.68
C LEU A 483 28.17 -29.50 -45.53
N MET A 484 27.32 -30.51 -45.61
CA MET A 484 27.27 -31.62 -44.63
C MET A 484 28.64 -32.28 -44.49
N GLN A 485 29.29 -32.57 -45.62
CA GLN A 485 30.62 -33.18 -45.66
C GLN A 485 31.69 -32.35 -44.96
N ARG A 486 31.65 -31.03 -45.13
CA ARG A 486 32.55 -30.11 -44.43
C ARG A 486 32.24 -30.00 -42.93
N CYS A 487 30.97 -30.02 -42.55
CA CYS A 487 30.56 -29.92 -41.14
C CYS A 487 31.02 -31.13 -40.31
N TRP A 488 31.03 -32.33 -40.88
CA TRP A 488 31.47 -33.55 -40.18
C TRP A 488 32.90 -34.01 -40.51
N ALA A 489 33.75 -33.09 -40.98
CA ALA A 489 35.17 -33.38 -41.26
C ALA A 489 35.87 -33.97 -40.02
N GLU A 490 36.83 -34.87 -40.25
CA GLU A 490 37.57 -35.53 -39.15
C GLU A 490 38.41 -34.54 -38.36
N ASP A 491 39.10 -33.63 -39.04
CA ASP A 491 39.84 -32.53 -38.40
C ASP A 491 38.87 -31.38 -38.01
N PRO A 492 38.78 -31.01 -36.72
CA PRO A 492 37.99 -29.86 -36.28
C PRO A 492 38.36 -28.52 -36.95
N LEU A 493 39.60 -28.36 -37.42
CA LEU A 493 40.07 -27.13 -38.08
C LEU A 493 39.51 -26.96 -39.50
N GLU A 494 39.20 -28.07 -40.19
CA GLU A 494 38.60 -28.06 -41.52
C GLU A 494 37.10 -27.72 -41.50
N ARG A 495 36.46 -27.83 -40.33
CA ARG A 495 35.03 -27.57 -40.16
C ARG A 495 34.75 -26.05 -40.24
N PRO A 496 33.75 -25.61 -41.02
CA PRO A 496 33.40 -24.19 -41.13
C PRO A 496 32.78 -23.67 -39.84
N ASP A 497 32.97 -22.38 -39.53
CA ASP A 497 32.25 -21.72 -38.43
C ASP A 497 30.80 -21.40 -38.82
N PHE A 498 29.90 -21.24 -37.85
CA PHE A 498 28.49 -20.88 -38.12
C PHE A 498 28.34 -19.58 -38.93
N HIS A 499 29.29 -18.65 -38.82
CA HIS A 499 29.32 -17.46 -39.68
C HIS A 499 29.53 -17.83 -41.16
N GLN A 500 30.48 -18.73 -41.44
CA GLN A 500 30.75 -19.22 -42.80
C GLN A 500 29.59 -20.07 -43.31
N ILE A 501 29.00 -20.93 -42.47
CA ILE A 501 27.82 -21.74 -42.79
C ILE A 501 26.65 -20.84 -43.21
N LYS A 502 26.39 -19.75 -42.48
CA LYS A 502 25.34 -18.77 -42.82
C LYS A 502 25.55 -18.14 -44.20
N VAL A 503 26.80 -17.80 -44.54
CA VAL A 503 27.15 -17.24 -45.86
C VAL A 503 26.95 -18.28 -46.97
N LEU A 504 27.38 -19.53 -46.74
CA LEU A 504 27.21 -20.63 -47.70
C LEU A 504 25.72 -20.91 -47.97
N LEU A 505 24.91 -21.05 -46.91
CA LEU A 505 23.48 -21.25 -47.04
C LEU A 505 22.79 -20.11 -47.83
N ARG A 506 23.12 -18.85 -47.51
CA ARG A 506 22.58 -17.69 -48.26
C ARG A 506 22.94 -17.69 -49.74
N LYS A 507 24.13 -18.18 -50.09
CA LYS A 507 24.55 -18.31 -51.50
C LYS A 507 23.68 -19.34 -52.23
N PHE A 508 23.40 -20.47 -51.58
CA PHE A 508 22.55 -21.54 -52.13
C PHE A 508 21.09 -21.09 -52.31
N ASN A 509 20.59 -20.21 -51.44
CA ASN A 509 19.21 -19.72 -51.52
C ASN A 509 18.98 -18.60 -52.58
N ARG A 510 20.05 -17.93 -53.04
CA ARG A 510 19.95 -16.86 -54.05
C ARG A 510 19.54 -17.37 -55.44
N GLU A 511 19.75 -18.66 -55.72
CA GLU A 511 19.36 -19.25 -57.01
C GLU A 511 17.89 -19.73 -57.05
N SER A 512 17.17 -19.76 -55.91
CA SER A 512 15.84 -20.37 -55.85
C SER A 512 14.67 -19.39 -55.73
N SER A 513 14.58 -18.45 -54.78
CA SER A 513 13.34 -17.64 -54.62
C SER A 513 13.38 -16.62 -53.46
N SER A 514 14.39 -15.74 -53.39
CA SER A 514 14.48 -14.73 -52.31
C SER A 514 13.22 -13.86 -52.16
N ASN A 515 12.46 -13.61 -53.22
CA ASN A 515 11.34 -12.67 -53.19
C ASN A 515 9.99 -13.31 -52.80
N ILE A 516 9.83 -14.63 -52.89
CA ILE A 516 8.55 -15.31 -52.60
C ILE A 516 8.54 -15.82 -51.17
N LEU A 517 9.66 -16.36 -50.70
CA LEU A 517 9.82 -16.87 -49.35
C LEU A 517 9.80 -15.73 -48.32
N ASP A 518 10.53 -14.63 -48.58
CA ASP A 518 10.46 -13.44 -47.72
C ASP A 518 9.03 -12.87 -47.70
N ASN A 519 8.30 -12.88 -48.82
CA ASN A 519 6.89 -12.45 -48.85
C ASN A 519 5.94 -13.38 -48.08
N LEU A 520 6.15 -14.70 -48.11
CA LEU A 520 5.36 -15.66 -47.34
C LEU A 520 5.68 -15.58 -45.85
N LEU A 521 6.95 -15.46 -45.49
CA LEU A 521 7.40 -15.26 -44.11
C LEU A 521 6.89 -13.93 -43.55
N THR A 522 7.00 -12.84 -44.30
CA THR A 522 6.44 -11.53 -43.91
C THR A 522 4.92 -11.61 -43.75
N ARG A 523 4.23 -12.38 -44.61
CA ARG A 523 2.79 -12.60 -44.45
C ARG A 523 2.46 -13.42 -43.20
N MET A 524 3.22 -14.46 -42.89
CA MET A 524 3.01 -15.25 -41.68
C MET A 524 3.31 -14.43 -40.41
N GLU A 525 4.35 -13.59 -40.43
CA GLU A 525 4.63 -12.61 -39.36
C GLU A 525 3.50 -11.59 -39.21
N GLN A 526 2.98 -11.05 -40.33
CA GLN A 526 1.82 -10.16 -40.31
C GLN A 526 0.58 -10.85 -39.76
N TYR A 527 0.29 -12.09 -40.15
CA TYR A 527 -0.83 -12.85 -39.59
C TYR A 527 -0.65 -13.10 -38.09
N ALA A 528 0.56 -13.39 -37.63
CA ALA A 528 0.86 -13.59 -36.22
C ALA A 528 0.69 -12.30 -35.41
N ASN A 529 1.22 -11.18 -35.90
CA ASN A 529 1.10 -9.88 -35.23
C ASN A 529 -0.36 -9.40 -35.19
N ASN A 530 -1.10 -9.58 -36.29
CA ASN A 530 -2.53 -9.25 -36.33
C ASN A 530 -3.34 -10.15 -35.38
N LEU A 531 -2.95 -11.42 -35.22
CA LEU A 531 -3.58 -12.32 -34.25
C LEU A 531 -3.25 -11.90 -32.81
N GLU A 532 -2.02 -11.48 -32.52
CA GLU A 532 -1.64 -10.97 -31.20
C GLU A 532 -2.42 -9.69 -30.86
N GLU A 533 -2.50 -8.73 -31.79
CA GLU A 533 -3.28 -7.51 -31.62
C GLU A 533 -4.77 -7.83 -31.39
N LEU A 534 -5.34 -8.76 -32.17
CA LEU A 534 -6.73 -9.17 -32.00
C LEU A 534 -6.98 -9.91 -30.66
N VAL A 535 -6.02 -10.73 -30.22
CA VAL A 535 -6.08 -11.41 -28.93
C VAL A 535 -5.96 -10.40 -27.80
N GLU A 536 -5.07 -9.42 -27.90
CA GLU A 536 -4.92 -8.35 -26.93
C GLU A 536 -6.19 -7.49 -26.83
N GLU A 537 -6.74 -7.09 -27.98
CA GLU A 537 -8.01 -6.35 -28.06
C GLU A 537 -9.17 -7.14 -27.43
N ARG A 538 -9.32 -8.42 -27.77
CA ARG A 538 -10.35 -9.28 -27.16
C ARG A 538 -10.13 -9.49 -25.66
N THR A 539 -8.87 -9.62 -25.24
CA THR A 539 -8.54 -9.80 -23.83
C THR A 539 -8.89 -8.55 -23.05
N GLN A 540 -8.60 -7.36 -23.60
CA GLN A 540 -8.96 -6.09 -22.99
C GLN A 540 -10.48 -5.91 -22.94
N ALA A 541 -11.21 -6.20 -24.03
CA ALA A 541 -12.67 -6.14 -24.06
C ALA A 541 -13.29 -7.08 -23.01
N TYR A 542 -12.76 -8.30 -22.89
CA TYR A 542 -13.18 -9.26 -21.88
C TYR A 542 -12.92 -8.74 -20.45
N LEU A 543 -11.75 -8.15 -20.19
CA LEU A 543 -11.43 -7.56 -18.88
C LEU A 543 -12.37 -6.41 -18.52
N GLU A 544 -12.72 -5.55 -19.48
CA GLU A 544 -13.69 -4.48 -19.28
C GLU A 544 -15.09 -5.01 -19.00
N GLU A 545 -15.54 -6.01 -19.76
CA GLU A 545 -16.84 -6.65 -19.57
C GLU A 545 -16.91 -7.35 -18.21
N LYS A 546 -15.84 -8.06 -17.84
CA LYS A 546 -15.67 -8.67 -16.52
C LYS A 546 -15.76 -7.62 -15.41
N ARG A 547 -15.06 -6.48 -15.55
CA ARG A 547 -15.10 -5.39 -14.56
C ARG A 547 -16.51 -4.82 -14.40
N LYS A 548 -17.24 -4.64 -15.52
CA LYS A 548 -18.64 -4.19 -15.49
C LYS A 548 -19.55 -5.20 -14.79
N ALA A 549 -19.39 -6.49 -15.09
CA ALA A 549 -20.15 -7.57 -14.45
C ALA A 549 -19.86 -7.67 -12.94
N GLU A 550 -18.59 -7.54 -12.54
CA GLU A 550 -18.18 -7.55 -11.13
C GLU A 550 -18.74 -6.31 -10.39
N ALA A 551 -18.69 -5.12 -10.99
CA ALA A 551 -19.25 -3.92 -10.40
C ALA A 551 -20.77 -4.05 -10.15
N LEU A 552 -21.51 -4.62 -11.11
CA LEU A 552 -22.94 -4.90 -10.93
C LEU A 552 -23.18 -5.95 -9.83
N LEU A 553 -22.33 -6.96 -9.72
CA LEU A 553 -22.45 -7.98 -8.68
C LEU A 553 -22.25 -7.39 -7.28
N TYR A 554 -21.27 -6.49 -7.10
CA TYR A 554 -21.01 -5.82 -5.82
C TYR A 554 -22.08 -4.79 -5.43
N GLN A 555 -22.89 -4.31 -6.38
CA GLN A 555 -24.06 -3.48 -6.08
C GLN A 555 -25.22 -4.29 -5.49
N ILE A 556 -25.29 -5.60 -5.76
CA ILE A 556 -26.39 -6.48 -5.32
C ILE A 556 -25.98 -7.25 -4.05
N LEU A 557 -24.73 -7.68 -3.97
CA LEU A 557 -24.24 -8.53 -2.89
C LEU A 557 -23.01 -7.92 -2.21
N PRO A 558 -22.81 -8.16 -0.90
CA PRO A 558 -21.58 -7.74 -0.24
C PRO A 558 -20.35 -8.39 -0.87
N HIS A 559 -19.22 -7.68 -0.86
CA HIS A 559 -17.97 -8.11 -1.49
C HIS A 559 -17.51 -9.52 -1.07
N SER A 560 -17.58 -9.83 0.23
CA SER A 560 -17.17 -11.14 0.77
C SER A 560 -18.01 -12.29 0.21
N VAL A 561 -19.32 -12.06 0.05
CA VAL A 561 -20.30 -13.04 -0.45
C VAL A 561 -20.19 -13.19 -1.96
N ALA A 562 -20.02 -12.07 -2.68
CA ALA A 562 -19.83 -12.05 -4.13
C ALA A 562 -18.58 -12.83 -4.55
N GLU A 563 -17.47 -12.68 -3.83
CA GLU A 563 -16.23 -13.43 -4.08
C GLU A 563 -16.37 -14.94 -3.86
N GLN A 564 -17.09 -15.37 -2.83
CA GLN A 564 -17.39 -16.79 -2.60
C GLN A 564 -18.22 -17.38 -3.75
N LEU A 565 -19.26 -16.65 -4.19
CA LEU A 565 -20.08 -17.07 -5.33
C LEU A 565 -19.29 -17.12 -6.65
N LYS A 566 -18.36 -16.17 -6.88
CA LYS A 566 -17.46 -16.18 -8.05
C LYS A 566 -16.56 -17.42 -8.08
N ARG A 567 -16.19 -17.96 -6.92
CA ARG A 567 -15.41 -19.21 -6.79
C ARG A 567 -16.26 -20.47 -6.97
N GLY A 568 -17.57 -20.34 -7.13
CA GLY A 568 -18.51 -21.46 -7.18
C GLY A 568 -18.76 -22.11 -5.82
N GLU A 569 -18.40 -21.43 -4.72
CA GLU A 569 -18.63 -21.89 -3.36
C GLU A 569 -20.08 -21.60 -2.94
N THR A 570 -20.67 -22.49 -2.13
CA THR A 570 -21.98 -22.25 -1.53
C THR A 570 -21.83 -21.35 -0.31
N VAL A 571 -22.53 -20.21 -0.30
CA VAL A 571 -22.51 -19.28 0.83
C VAL A 571 -23.35 -19.87 1.95
N GLN A 572 -22.71 -20.32 3.02
CA GLN A 572 -23.40 -20.83 4.21
C GLN A 572 -23.94 -19.67 5.05
N ALA A 573 -25.04 -19.93 5.77
CA ALA A 573 -25.56 -18.98 6.75
C ALA A 573 -24.58 -18.85 7.93
N GLU A 574 -24.26 -17.61 8.31
CA GLU A 574 -23.38 -17.29 9.44
C GLU A 574 -24.19 -16.66 10.57
N ALA A 575 -23.90 -17.06 11.81
CA ALA A 575 -24.45 -16.45 13.01
C ALA A 575 -23.54 -15.33 13.52
N PHE A 576 -24.12 -14.15 13.72
CA PHE A 576 -23.47 -12.97 14.27
C PHE A 576 -24.03 -12.70 15.68
N ASP A 577 -23.14 -12.60 16.67
CA ASP A 577 -23.52 -12.53 18.08
C ASP A 577 -24.07 -11.15 18.48
N SER A 578 -23.59 -10.09 17.81
CA SER A 578 -23.99 -8.71 18.09
C SER A 578 -23.93 -7.87 16.82
N VAL A 579 -25.10 -7.41 16.38
CA VAL A 579 -25.26 -6.43 15.29
C VAL A 579 -26.24 -5.35 15.70
N THR A 580 -26.11 -4.15 15.15
CA THR A 580 -27.13 -3.10 15.33
C THR A 580 -27.91 -2.92 14.04
N ILE A 581 -29.23 -3.01 14.15
CA ILE A 581 -30.16 -2.85 13.03
C ILE A 581 -30.88 -1.51 13.17
N TYR A 582 -30.87 -0.76 12.08
CA TYR A 582 -31.65 0.44 11.83
C TYR A 582 -32.91 0.08 11.04
N PHE A 583 -34.05 0.53 11.53
CA PHE A 583 -35.30 0.58 10.78
C PHE A 583 -35.82 2.01 10.76
N SER A 584 -36.27 2.47 9.61
CA SER A 584 -37.04 3.71 9.52
C SER A 584 -38.24 3.59 8.64
N ASP A 585 -39.24 4.40 8.93
CA ASP A 585 -40.49 4.48 8.18
C ASP A 585 -40.95 5.94 8.06
N ILE A 586 -41.76 6.21 7.03
CA ILE A 586 -42.28 7.53 6.73
C ILE A 586 -43.64 7.71 7.40
N VAL A 587 -43.71 8.62 8.37
CA VAL A 587 -44.95 8.89 9.12
C VAL A 587 -46.01 9.50 8.21
N GLY A 588 -47.09 8.75 7.99
CA GLY A 588 -48.22 9.18 7.15
C GLY A 588 -48.04 8.86 5.66
N PHE A 589 -47.11 7.97 5.30
CA PHE A 589 -46.90 7.56 3.91
C PHE A 589 -48.14 6.99 3.25
N THR A 590 -48.94 6.18 3.94
CA THR A 590 -50.19 5.62 3.38
C THR A 590 -51.13 6.72 2.89
N ALA A 591 -51.33 7.77 3.68
CA ALA A 591 -52.15 8.92 3.28
C ALA A 591 -51.52 9.70 2.12
N LEU A 592 -50.19 9.92 2.16
CA LEU A 592 -49.45 10.60 1.10
C LEU A 592 -49.54 9.85 -0.24
N SER A 593 -49.44 8.52 -0.19
CA SER A 593 -49.54 7.62 -1.35
C SER A 593 -50.96 7.55 -1.92
N ALA A 594 -51.99 7.66 -1.08
CA ALA A 594 -53.39 7.66 -1.50
C ALA A 594 -53.78 8.95 -2.26
N GLU A 595 -53.14 10.07 -1.92
CA GLU A 595 -53.43 11.38 -2.52
C GLU A 595 -52.45 11.79 -3.63
N SER A 596 -51.47 10.95 -3.94
CA SER A 596 -50.45 11.21 -4.97
C SER A 596 -50.55 10.18 -6.10
N THR A 597 -50.13 10.58 -7.30
CA THR A 597 -50.07 9.61 -8.41
C THR A 597 -48.94 8.60 -8.18
N PRO A 598 -49.05 7.36 -8.67
CA PRO A 598 -47.98 6.36 -8.51
C PRO A 598 -46.61 6.84 -9.01
N MET A 599 -46.56 7.60 -10.11
CA MET A 599 -45.31 8.17 -10.64
C MET A 599 -44.67 9.19 -9.69
N GLN A 600 -45.49 10.03 -9.03
CA GLN A 600 -45.01 10.99 -8.03
C GLN A 600 -44.49 10.28 -6.77
N VAL A 601 -45.14 9.18 -6.34
CA VAL A 601 -44.68 8.35 -5.21
C VAL A 601 -43.34 7.69 -5.53
N VAL A 602 -43.18 7.11 -6.72
CA VAL A 602 -41.91 6.53 -7.16
C VAL A 602 -40.80 7.58 -7.22
N THR A 603 -41.09 8.77 -7.76
CA THR A 603 -40.12 9.86 -7.82
C THR A 603 -39.69 10.30 -6.41
N LEU A 604 -40.65 10.44 -5.49
CA LEU A 604 -40.37 10.78 -4.09
C LEU A 604 -39.48 9.73 -3.40
N LEU A 605 -39.83 8.45 -3.52
CA LEU A 605 -39.04 7.36 -2.94
C LEU A 605 -37.62 7.32 -3.53
N ASN A 606 -37.49 7.50 -4.85
CA ASN A 606 -36.19 7.52 -5.50
C ASN A 606 -35.33 8.72 -5.04
N ASP A 607 -35.90 9.92 -4.96
CA ASP A 607 -35.21 11.12 -4.48
C ASP A 607 -34.76 10.94 -3.01
N LEU A 608 -35.63 10.36 -2.17
CA LEU A 608 -35.34 10.10 -0.76
C LEU A 608 -34.24 9.03 -0.61
N TYR A 609 -34.36 7.89 -1.28
CA TYR A 609 -33.39 6.81 -1.19
C TYR A 609 -32.04 7.17 -1.82
N THR A 610 -32.02 7.99 -2.87
CA THR A 610 -30.76 8.53 -3.41
C THR A 610 -30.06 9.41 -2.38
N CYS A 611 -30.81 10.23 -1.64
CA CYS A 611 -30.26 11.04 -0.54
C CYS A 611 -29.74 10.15 0.60
N PHE A 612 -30.48 9.11 0.97
CA PHE A 612 -30.06 8.18 2.02
C PHE A 612 -28.82 7.38 1.62
N ASP A 613 -28.81 6.84 0.40
CA ASP A 613 -27.70 6.07 -0.17
C ASP A 613 -26.40 6.90 -0.17
N ALA A 614 -26.47 8.19 -0.54
CA ALA A 614 -25.31 9.10 -0.47
C ALA A 614 -24.80 9.37 0.96
N ILE A 615 -25.67 9.27 1.98
CA ILE A 615 -25.29 9.45 3.39
C ILE A 615 -24.67 8.17 3.93
N ILE A 616 -25.27 7.01 3.68
CA ILE A 616 -24.80 5.72 4.21
C ILE A 616 -23.45 5.30 3.66
N ASP A 617 -23.08 5.72 2.44
CA ASP A 617 -21.76 5.45 1.84
C ASP A 617 -20.59 6.01 2.69
N ASN A 618 -20.85 6.95 3.60
CA ASN A 618 -19.84 7.51 4.51
C ASN A 618 -19.67 6.71 5.82
N PHE A 619 -20.47 5.66 6.04
CA PHE A 619 -20.49 4.89 7.28
C PHE A 619 -20.26 3.39 7.01
N ASP A 620 -19.74 2.67 8.00
CA ASP A 620 -19.56 1.21 7.92
C ASP A 620 -20.89 0.48 8.16
N VAL A 621 -21.76 0.50 7.15
CA VAL A 621 -23.12 -0.03 7.18
C VAL A 621 -23.45 -0.78 5.89
N TYR A 622 -24.34 -1.77 5.98
CA TYR A 622 -24.85 -2.53 4.86
C TYR A 622 -26.36 -2.32 4.70
N LYS A 623 -26.77 -1.93 3.48
CA LYS A 623 -28.18 -1.77 3.11
C LYS A 623 -28.81 -3.13 2.88
N VAL A 624 -29.88 -3.41 3.62
CA VAL A 624 -30.71 -4.62 3.46
C VAL A 624 -31.90 -4.28 2.55
N GLU A 625 -32.53 -5.29 1.96
CA GLU A 625 -33.73 -5.08 1.12
C GLU A 625 -34.81 -4.26 1.84
N THR A 626 -35.33 -3.25 1.16
CA THR A 626 -36.42 -2.38 1.63
C THR A 626 -37.77 -3.05 1.40
N ILE A 627 -38.66 -3.04 2.41
CA ILE A 627 -40.03 -3.53 2.29
C ILE A 627 -40.97 -2.32 2.30
N GLY A 628 -41.49 -1.94 1.14
CA GLY A 628 -42.39 -0.79 1.02
C GLY A 628 -41.69 0.56 1.25
N ASP A 629 -42.20 1.33 2.20
CA ASP A 629 -41.69 2.62 2.70
C ASP A 629 -40.66 2.48 3.83
N ALA A 630 -40.38 1.24 4.28
CA ALA A 630 -39.40 0.98 5.31
C ALA A 630 -37.98 0.86 4.74
N TYR A 631 -37.04 1.60 5.33
CA TYR A 631 -35.61 1.55 5.02
C TYR A 631 -34.85 0.80 6.12
N MET A 632 -34.14 -0.26 5.74
CA MET A 632 -33.45 -1.18 6.65
C MET A 632 -31.94 -1.17 6.39
N VAL A 633 -31.17 -0.91 7.44
CA VAL A 633 -29.70 -0.86 7.40
C VAL A 633 -29.13 -1.59 8.60
N VAL A 634 -27.99 -2.24 8.44
CA VAL A 634 -27.33 -2.99 9.53
C VAL A 634 -25.84 -2.70 9.57
N SER A 635 -25.26 -2.73 10.77
CA SER A 635 -23.80 -2.71 10.95
C SER A 635 -23.35 -3.86 11.83
N GLY A 636 -22.09 -4.30 11.64
CA GLY A 636 -21.52 -5.49 12.27
C GLY A 636 -21.65 -6.77 11.43
N LEU A 637 -22.16 -6.66 10.20
CA LEU A 637 -22.17 -7.71 9.19
C LEU A 637 -22.05 -7.08 7.78
N PRO A 638 -21.57 -7.83 6.76
CA PRO A 638 -21.02 -9.18 6.84
C PRO A 638 -19.64 -9.23 7.52
N VAL A 639 -18.97 -8.08 7.68
CA VAL A 639 -17.71 -7.96 8.41
C VAL A 639 -17.99 -7.54 9.85
N ARG A 640 -17.45 -8.29 10.81
CA ARG A 640 -17.61 -7.99 12.24
C ARG A 640 -16.74 -6.78 12.60
N ASN A 641 -17.34 -5.72 13.15
CA ASN A 641 -16.65 -4.48 13.55
C ASN A 641 -16.61 -4.27 15.09
N GLY A 642 -16.70 -5.36 15.86
CA GLY A 642 -16.62 -5.31 17.32
C GLY A 642 -17.85 -4.61 17.92
N LYS A 643 -17.65 -3.57 18.75
CA LYS A 643 -18.74 -2.75 19.33
C LYS A 643 -19.05 -1.49 18.51
N LEU A 644 -18.34 -1.28 17.40
CA LEU A 644 -18.47 -0.08 16.58
C LEU A 644 -19.81 -0.05 15.83
N HIS A 645 -20.45 -1.21 15.57
CA HIS A 645 -21.74 -1.28 14.89
C HIS A 645 -22.81 -0.35 15.46
N ALA A 646 -22.88 -0.20 16.79
CA ALA A 646 -23.86 0.67 17.41
C ALA A 646 -23.55 2.15 17.17
N ARG A 647 -22.27 2.52 17.19
CA ARG A 647 -21.81 3.89 16.93
C ARG A 647 -22.09 4.33 15.49
N GLU A 648 -21.74 3.48 14.53
CA GLU A 648 -21.92 3.78 13.10
C GLU A 648 -23.40 3.98 12.78
N ILE A 649 -24.27 3.09 13.27
CA ILE A 649 -25.72 3.23 13.10
C ILE A 649 -26.26 4.47 13.83
N ALA A 650 -25.81 4.78 15.04
CA ALA A 650 -26.26 5.95 15.78
C ALA A 650 -25.89 7.27 15.05
N ARG A 651 -24.66 7.40 14.55
CA ARG A 651 -24.21 8.56 13.77
C ARG A 651 -24.96 8.68 12.45
N MET A 652 -25.08 7.57 11.71
CA MET A 652 -25.86 7.51 10.48
C MET A 652 -27.31 7.95 10.73
N SER A 653 -27.93 7.51 11.83
CA SER A 653 -29.32 7.87 12.17
C SER A 653 -29.49 9.37 12.41
N LEU A 654 -28.54 10.00 13.11
CA LEU A 654 -28.56 11.45 13.34
C LEU A 654 -28.39 12.21 12.03
N ALA A 655 -27.44 11.79 11.17
CA ALA A 655 -27.21 12.41 9.86
C ALA A 655 -28.42 12.29 8.92
N LEU A 656 -29.06 11.11 8.86
CA LEU A 656 -30.28 10.89 8.08
C LEU A 656 -31.44 11.76 8.59
N LEU A 657 -31.61 11.85 9.91
CA LEU A 657 -32.65 12.68 10.53
C LEU A 657 -32.47 14.16 10.20
N ASP A 658 -31.23 14.67 10.21
CA ASP A 658 -30.94 16.06 9.85
C ASP A 658 -31.12 16.34 8.35
N ALA A 659 -30.75 15.40 7.47
CA ALA A 659 -30.99 15.51 6.04
C ALA A 659 -32.49 15.61 5.72
N VAL A 660 -33.33 14.78 6.37
CA VAL A 660 -34.79 14.79 6.19
C VAL A 660 -35.42 16.12 6.57
N LYS A 661 -34.87 16.84 7.58
CA LYS A 661 -35.38 18.18 7.95
C LYS A 661 -35.29 19.19 6.81
N THR A 662 -34.26 19.05 5.96
CA THR A 662 -34.03 19.92 4.79
C THR A 662 -34.65 19.41 3.49
N PHE A 663 -35.09 18.15 3.46
CA PHE A 663 -35.64 17.51 2.28
C PHE A 663 -37.03 18.06 1.92
N LYS A 664 -37.22 18.44 0.65
CA LYS A 664 -38.49 18.96 0.14
C LYS A 664 -39.12 18.02 -0.88
N ILE A 665 -40.42 17.78 -0.74
CA ILE A 665 -41.19 16.92 -1.64
C ILE A 665 -41.52 17.72 -2.91
N ARG A 666 -41.01 17.30 -4.08
CA ARG A 666 -41.14 18.05 -5.35
C ARG A 666 -42.59 18.39 -5.74
N HIS A 667 -43.52 17.48 -5.49
CA HIS A 667 -44.93 17.65 -5.83
C HIS A 667 -45.76 18.30 -4.72
N ARG A 668 -45.19 18.48 -3.51
CA ARG A 668 -45.83 19.08 -2.32
C ARG A 668 -44.79 19.81 -1.46
N PRO A 669 -44.26 20.96 -1.91
CA PRO A 669 -43.14 21.63 -1.27
C PRO A 669 -43.44 22.14 0.15
N ASP A 670 -44.72 22.35 0.48
CA ASP A 670 -45.16 22.87 1.79
C ASP A 670 -45.32 21.77 2.85
N GLN A 671 -45.26 20.50 2.46
CA GLN A 671 -45.41 19.36 3.35
C GLN A 671 -44.03 18.83 3.75
N GLN A 672 -43.71 18.87 5.06
CA GLN A 672 -42.47 18.33 5.58
C GLN A 672 -42.54 16.80 5.73
N LEU A 673 -41.53 16.10 5.22
CA LEU A 673 -41.38 14.67 5.44
C LEU A 673 -41.00 14.39 6.90
N ARG A 674 -41.70 13.45 7.54
CA ARG A 674 -41.41 13.06 8.93
C ARG A 674 -41.00 11.60 8.97
N LEU A 675 -39.76 11.36 9.40
CA LEU A 675 -39.21 10.02 9.55
C LEU A 675 -39.36 9.57 11.01
N ARG A 676 -39.68 8.29 11.22
CA ARG A 676 -39.53 7.63 12.54
C ARG A 676 -38.44 6.58 12.43
N ILE A 677 -37.56 6.52 13.43
CA ILE A 677 -36.38 5.64 13.43
C ILE A 677 -36.41 4.75 14.67
N GLY A 678 -36.11 3.46 14.50
CA GLY A 678 -35.95 2.47 15.56
C GLY A 678 -34.62 1.72 15.46
N LEU A 679 -33.90 1.64 16.58
CA LEU A 679 -32.60 0.98 16.71
C LEU A 679 -32.65 -0.16 17.72
N HIS A 680 -32.14 -1.31 17.32
CA HIS A 680 -31.98 -2.45 18.22
C HIS A 680 -30.69 -3.21 17.95
N THR A 681 -30.07 -3.71 19.02
CA THR A 681 -28.83 -4.47 19.00
C THR A 681 -29.08 -5.87 19.54
N GLY A 682 -28.62 -6.88 18.82
CA GLY A 682 -28.78 -8.29 19.22
C GLY A 682 -28.18 -9.26 18.21
N PRO A 683 -28.29 -10.57 18.47
CA PRO A 683 -27.75 -11.60 17.59
C PRO A 683 -28.62 -11.80 16.34
N VAL A 684 -28.02 -12.14 15.20
CA VAL A 684 -28.73 -12.42 13.94
C VAL A 684 -28.03 -13.53 13.17
N CYS A 685 -28.78 -14.33 12.42
CA CYS A 685 -28.24 -15.24 11.42
C CYS A 685 -28.40 -14.58 10.04
N ALA A 686 -27.33 -14.46 9.26
CA ALA A 686 -27.38 -13.89 7.93
C ALA A 686 -26.88 -14.89 6.87
N GLY A 687 -27.50 -14.89 5.70
CA GLY A 687 -27.16 -15.83 4.64
C GLY A 687 -27.81 -15.49 3.30
N VAL A 688 -27.34 -16.12 2.23
CA VAL A 688 -27.88 -15.91 0.89
C VAL A 688 -29.06 -16.84 0.66
N VAL A 689 -30.20 -16.26 0.26
CA VAL A 689 -31.43 -17.00 -0.08
C VAL A 689 -31.73 -16.85 -1.57
N GLY A 690 -32.06 -17.97 -2.21
CA GLY A 690 -32.44 -18.03 -3.63
C GLY A 690 -31.27 -18.32 -4.57
N LEU A 691 -31.52 -19.18 -5.57
CA LEU A 691 -30.51 -19.58 -6.57
C LEU A 691 -30.50 -18.67 -7.81
N LYS A 692 -31.67 -18.18 -8.26
CA LYS A 692 -31.80 -17.33 -9.45
C LYS A 692 -31.64 -15.84 -9.17
N MET A 693 -32.05 -15.40 -7.98
CA MET A 693 -31.92 -14.03 -7.48
C MET A 693 -31.39 -14.12 -6.06
N PRO A 694 -30.07 -14.24 -5.88
CA PRO A 694 -29.46 -14.37 -4.56
C PRO A 694 -29.64 -13.08 -3.76
N ARG A 695 -30.18 -13.18 -2.56
CA ARG A 695 -30.42 -12.05 -1.66
C ARG A 695 -29.76 -12.33 -0.32
N TYR A 696 -29.01 -11.35 0.20
CA TYR A 696 -28.41 -11.48 1.52
C TYR A 696 -29.44 -11.09 2.59
N CYS A 697 -30.05 -12.10 3.21
CA CYS A 697 -31.16 -11.93 4.14
C CYS A 697 -30.70 -12.12 5.59
N LEU A 698 -31.35 -11.38 6.50
CA LEU A 698 -31.15 -11.47 7.93
C LEU A 698 -32.33 -12.18 8.60
N PHE A 699 -32.03 -13.11 9.50
CA PHE A 699 -33.00 -13.90 10.24
C PHE A 699 -32.73 -13.81 11.74
N GLY A 700 -33.76 -13.52 12.52
CA GLY A 700 -33.67 -13.51 13.98
C GLY A 700 -34.69 -12.60 14.64
N ASP A 701 -34.88 -12.79 15.94
CA ASP A 701 -35.76 -11.96 16.76
C ASP A 701 -35.31 -10.49 16.84
N THR A 702 -34.01 -10.24 16.61
CA THR A 702 -33.43 -8.89 16.54
C THR A 702 -34.07 -8.05 15.43
N VAL A 703 -34.35 -8.62 14.26
CA VAL A 703 -35.02 -7.93 13.14
C VAL A 703 -36.44 -7.51 13.54
N ASN A 704 -37.19 -8.44 14.14
CA ASN A 704 -38.56 -8.19 14.60
C ASN A 704 -38.61 -7.15 15.72
N THR A 705 -37.65 -7.18 16.64
CA THR A 705 -37.56 -6.22 17.73
C THR A 705 -37.18 -4.83 17.22
N ALA A 706 -36.25 -4.73 16.25
CA ALA A 706 -35.89 -3.47 15.61
C ALA A 706 -37.08 -2.81 14.88
N SER A 707 -37.83 -3.59 14.10
CA SER A 707 -39.08 -3.13 13.47
C SER A 707 -40.10 -2.63 14.52
N ARG A 708 -40.23 -3.31 15.66
CA ARG A 708 -41.10 -2.84 16.76
C ARG A 708 -40.59 -1.56 17.44
N MET A 709 -39.28 -1.35 17.51
CA MET A 709 -38.72 -0.07 17.98
C MET A 709 -39.14 1.05 17.05
N GLU A 710 -39.07 0.84 15.74
CA GLU A 710 -39.49 1.82 14.73
C GLU A 710 -40.99 2.11 14.86
N SER A 711 -41.83 1.07 14.88
CA SER A 711 -43.29 1.23 14.84
C SER A 711 -43.86 1.91 16.08
N ASN A 712 -43.21 1.75 17.25
CA ASN A 712 -43.55 2.46 18.48
C ASN A 712 -42.80 3.79 18.62
N GLY A 713 -42.00 4.20 17.65
CA GLY A 713 -41.28 5.46 17.64
C GLY A 713 -42.18 6.68 17.44
N GLU A 714 -41.62 7.86 17.69
CA GLU A 714 -42.28 9.14 17.44
C GLU A 714 -41.68 9.81 16.20
N ALA A 715 -42.47 10.68 15.56
CA ALA A 715 -42.02 11.43 14.40
C ALA A 715 -40.79 12.29 14.74
N LEU A 716 -39.79 12.27 13.85
CA LEU A 716 -38.53 12.99 13.94
C LEU A 716 -37.68 12.65 15.20
N LYS A 717 -37.87 11.45 15.78
CA LYS A 717 -37.07 10.96 16.91
C LYS A 717 -36.46 9.59 16.61
N ILE A 718 -35.33 9.31 17.26
CA ILE A 718 -34.60 8.05 17.16
C ILE A 718 -34.86 7.22 18.42
N HIS A 719 -35.64 6.16 18.27
CA HIS A 719 -36.03 5.27 19.35
C HIS A 719 -35.02 4.14 19.53
N VAL A 720 -34.52 3.95 20.75
CA VAL A 720 -33.41 3.05 21.04
C VAL A 720 -33.78 2.02 22.11
N SER A 721 -33.46 0.76 21.86
CA SER A 721 -33.65 -0.32 22.82
C SER A 721 -32.63 -0.29 23.97
N THR A 722 -32.93 -0.94 25.11
CA THR A 722 -31.97 -1.07 26.23
C THR A 722 -30.65 -1.73 25.80
N ALA A 723 -30.70 -2.74 24.92
CA ALA A 723 -29.50 -3.42 24.43
C ALA A 723 -28.56 -2.47 23.68
N THR A 724 -29.11 -1.64 22.79
CA THR A 724 -28.32 -0.64 22.04
C THR A 724 -27.79 0.45 22.96
N ARG A 725 -28.58 0.90 23.95
CA ARG A 725 -28.16 1.87 24.97
C ARG A 725 -26.91 1.38 25.71
N ASN A 726 -26.90 0.12 26.16
CA ASN A 726 -25.75 -0.44 26.88
C ASN A 726 -24.46 -0.40 26.05
N VAL A 727 -24.53 -0.72 24.75
CA VAL A 727 -23.35 -0.65 23.85
C VAL A 727 -22.91 0.79 23.61
N LEU A 728 -23.85 1.73 23.48
CA LEU A 728 -23.53 3.15 23.30
C LEU A 728 -22.95 3.80 24.56
N GLU A 729 -23.39 3.39 25.75
CA GLU A 729 -22.87 3.88 27.04
C GLU A 729 -21.42 3.49 27.27
N GLU A 730 -21.03 2.28 26.90
CA GLU A 730 -19.63 1.86 26.98
C GLU A 730 -18.69 2.73 26.13
N LEU A 731 -19.21 3.34 25.06
CA LEU A 731 -18.45 4.25 24.19
C LEU A 731 -18.43 5.70 24.68
N ASN A 732 -19.33 6.08 25.61
CA ASN A 732 -19.44 7.43 26.21
C ASN A 732 -19.57 8.62 25.22
N CYS A 733 -19.95 8.37 23.97
CA CYS A 733 -20.02 9.41 22.93
C CYS A 733 -21.41 10.02 22.71
N PHE A 734 -22.49 9.45 23.24
CA PHE A 734 -23.87 9.83 22.86
C PHE A 734 -24.73 10.29 24.04
N GLU A 735 -25.70 11.16 23.74
CA GLU A 735 -26.71 11.62 24.69
C GLU A 735 -28.01 10.82 24.52
N LEU A 736 -28.41 10.13 25.58
CA LEU A 736 -29.58 9.27 25.62
C LEU A 736 -30.53 9.72 26.73
N GLU A 737 -31.83 9.82 26.43
CA GLU A 737 -32.89 10.19 27.37
C GLU A 737 -33.80 9.00 27.64
N LEU A 738 -34.21 8.79 28.90
CA LEU A 738 -35.14 7.70 29.25
C LEU A 738 -36.55 8.04 28.76
N ARG A 739 -37.12 7.20 27.89
CA ARG A 739 -38.52 7.31 27.46
C ARG A 739 -39.49 6.74 28.50
N GLY A 740 -39.10 5.62 29.13
CA GLY A 740 -39.96 4.85 30.03
C GLY A 740 -40.25 3.45 29.50
N ASP A 741 -41.25 2.79 30.07
CA ASP A 741 -41.63 1.43 29.71
C ASP A 741 -42.74 1.46 28.63
N VAL A 742 -42.45 0.91 27.45
CA VAL A 742 -43.36 0.84 26.30
C VAL A 742 -43.89 -0.58 26.15
N GLU A 743 -45.20 -0.74 25.99
CA GLU A 743 -45.81 -2.06 25.78
C GLU A 743 -45.62 -2.51 24.32
N MET A 744 -44.88 -3.60 24.13
CA MET A 744 -44.59 -4.17 22.82
C MET A 744 -45.26 -5.53 22.67
N LYS A 745 -46.01 -5.69 21.56
CA LYS A 745 -46.74 -6.91 21.23
C LYS A 745 -45.81 -8.12 21.27
N GLY A 746 -46.09 -9.08 22.16
CA GLY A 746 -45.30 -10.32 22.31
C GLY A 746 -43.99 -10.20 23.09
N LYS A 747 -43.66 -9.02 23.64
CA LYS A 747 -42.49 -8.80 24.52
C LYS A 747 -42.87 -8.23 25.90
N GLY A 748 -44.10 -7.72 26.05
CA GLY A 748 -44.57 -7.09 27.29
C GLY A 748 -44.05 -5.66 27.41
N LYS A 749 -43.87 -5.16 28.64
CA LYS A 749 -43.31 -3.83 28.91
C LYS A 749 -41.79 -3.85 28.74
N VAL A 750 -41.29 -3.07 27.77
CA VAL A 750 -39.86 -2.95 27.47
C VAL A 750 -39.42 -1.52 27.74
N ARG A 751 -38.34 -1.35 28.51
CA ARG A 751 -37.75 -0.04 28.75
C ARG A 751 -36.96 0.44 27.54
N THR A 752 -37.20 1.69 27.15
CA THR A 752 -36.57 2.28 25.96
C THR A 752 -36.09 3.71 26.18
N TYR A 753 -35.31 4.21 25.22
CA TYR A 753 -34.59 5.49 25.29
C TYR A 753 -34.72 6.27 23.97
N TRP A 754 -34.50 7.58 24.05
CA TRP A 754 -34.34 8.46 22.89
C TRP A 754 -32.87 8.80 22.70
N LEU A 755 -32.38 8.72 21.46
CA LEU A 755 -31.06 9.26 21.10
C LEU A 755 -31.23 10.73 20.68
N LEU A 756 -30.57 11.64 21.40
CA LEU A 756 -30.69 13.09 21.20
C LEU A 756 -29.56 13.66 20.32
N GLY A 757 -28.33 13.18 20.51
CA GLY A 757 -27.17 13.71 19.81
C GLY A 757 -25.85 13.05 20.21
N GLU A 758 -24.76 13.55 19.64
CA GLU A 758 -23.38 13.14 19.94
C GLU A 758 -22.71 14.20 20.83
N ARG A 759 -22.05 13.77 21.92
CA ARG A 759 -21.26 14.65 22.79
C ARG A 759 -20.00 15.08 22.07
N SER A 760 -19.82 16.38 21.88
CA SER A 760 -18.59 16.94 21.29
C SER A 760 -17.41 16.74 22.24
N SER A 761 -16.51 15.81 21.90
CA SER A 761 -15.18 15.76 22.53
C SER A 761 -14.40 17.01 22.12
N SER A 762 -14.28 17.95 23.05
CA SER A 762 -13.48 19.16 22.87
C SER A 762 -12.00 18.78 22.86
N THR A 763 -11.47 18.39 21.70
CA THR A 763 -10.03 18.21 21.48
C THR A 763 -9.56 19.20 20.41
N ARG A 764 -9.48 20.47 20.80
CA ARG A 764 -8.61 21.49 20.20
C ARG A 764 -8.09 22.39 21.33
N GLY A 765 -6.84 22.16 21.69
CA GLY A 765 -6.04 22.93 22.65
C GLY A 765 -4.61 22.45 22.52
#